data_AF-A0A957WN22-F1
#
_entry.id   AF-A0A957WN22-F1
#
_cell.length_a   1.000
_cell.length_b   1.000
_cell.length_c   1.000
_cell.angle_alpha   90.00
_cell.angle_beta   90.00
_cell.angle_gamma   90.00
#
_symmetry.space_group_name_H-M   'P 1'
#
loop_
_entity.id
_entity.type
_entity.pdbx_description
1 polymer ?
#
loop_
_entity_poly.entity_id
_entity_poly.type
_entity_poly.pdbx_seq_one_letter_code
_entity_poly.pdbx_strand_id
1 'polypeptide(L)'
;MMQLENSNVQLQARVANKAEAIREVANLLVNSQYIKEGYIKSMMAREQVANTYLGSGVAIPHGLPKDREMILKTGIAVLQVPEGVEWNTGERVNLVVGIAAKSDEHLQVLANLTRVLGDEATLSRLRTTTDKNEIITHLSGAKAKATGRPSSAAKLAEFPNFVEATVIGTHGLHARPATNFVELAKEYQSEVHVGYKDQVGNGKSLVSLLNLGVEGGGLIKIMAKGPDADEALKALKAAVDSGLGDEEEEVPEVSYVHGWKPVDVAETIPGMSASPGLAIGPVRQYIHRKIVVEVTAKDPAAEELKLHKAIAAAHIELDQLYEDVKARSGAGKAAIFRAHAEFLNDDELVDETMTYVRKGHSAGWSWQKVIQERVESMQSVGDPVIAGRAVDLGDVGNRVLKLLAGAVDDEPFIPEEPVILIAEDLTPSDTASLDPAKILGFCTASGGPTSHTAIIARSLDIPAIVGTGPAILHQPDGVLAILDGDGGNLYLKPSKDDVESARQVQGVLQEMRDAEYRTRYEPALTPDGHRVEIVANIGKAAEAAQAVEAGGEGVGLMRTEFLFLERADPPSEDEQFEAYSEMVKALAGLPLIIRTLDIGGDKEVPYLNLPAEANPFLGVRGVRLCLSRPDLFMPQLRAIYRASKHGHIKIMFPMVSTVEDFMAAQDFAEMARQEVGAEPVEMGMMIEVPSAVVMARELAQQADFFSIGTNDLTQYVLAMDRVHPMLARRADGLHPAVLRMIDQTVKAANEAGKWVGVCGGVAGDPKGAIILVGLGVTELSMSIPSIAAIKAKLRKVTLKKAQALARQALDCPNAAAVRNLPIP
;
A
#
# COMPACT_ATOMS: atom_id res chain seq x y z
N MET A 1 10.68 -23.64 -19.42
CA MET A 1 10.22 -23.03 -20.71
C MET A 1 9.58 -24.13 -21.54
N MET A 2 8.27 -24.07 -21.77
CA MET A 2 7.53 -25.10 -22.54
C MET A 2 7.93 -25.06 -24.01
N GLN A 3 8.48 -26.15 -24.54
CA GLN A 3 8.88 -26.25 -25.94
C GLN A 3 7.71 -26.80 -26.77
N LEU A 4 7.20 -26.02 -27.71
CA LEU A 4 6.28 -26.49 -28.75
C LEU A 4 7.14 -27.17 -29.83
N GLU A 5 6.98 -28.48 -30.02
CA GLU A 5 7.71 -29.23 -31.03
C GLU A 5 6.88 -29.37 -32.32
N ASN A 6 7.54 -29.67 -33.44
CA ASN A 6 6.88 -29.90 -34.73
C ASN A 6 5.84 -31.03 -34.70
N SER A 7 6.01 -31.98 -33.77
CA SER A 7 5.08 -33.08 -33.49
C SER A 7 3.77 -32.61 -32.85
N ASN A 8 3.76 -31.44 -32.18
CA ASN A 8 2.60 -30.89 -31.48
C ASN A 8 1.76 -29.92 -32.33
N VAL A 9 2.19 -29.62 -33.55
CA VAL A 9 1.53 -28.65 -34.43
C VAL A 9 0.96 -29.36 -35.66
N GLN A 10 -0.31 -29.14 -35.96
CA GLN A 10 -0.96 -29.60 -37.18
C GLN A 10 -1.51 -28.42 -37.96
N LEU A 11 -1.06 -28.30 -39.21
CA LEU A 11 -1.50 -27.26 -40.15
C LEU A 11 -2.62 -27.79 -41.04
N GLN A 12 -3.39 -26.86 -41.61
CA GLN A 12 -4.38 -27.17 -42.66
C GLN A 12 -5.40 -28.25 -42.25
N ALA A 13 -5.79 -28.30 -40.97
CA ALA A 13 -6.78 -29.23 -40.50
C ALA A 13 -8.17 -28.87 -41.02
N ARG A 14 -8.97 -29.90 -41.32
CA ARG A 14 -10.37 -29.79 -41.70
C ARG A 14 -11.20 -30.50 -40.66
N VAL A 15 -12.05 -29.75 -39.97
CA VAL A 15 -12.93 -30.24 -38.91
C VAL A 15 -14.33 -29.71 -39.16
N ALA A 16 -15.35 -30.56 -39.01
CA ALA A 16 -16.73 -30.22 -39.32
C ALA A 16 -17.40 -29.39 -38.20
N ASN A 17 -16.92 -29.51 -36.96
CA ASN A 17 -17.51 -28.83 -35.81
C ASN A 17 -16.53 -28.69 -34.63
N LYS A 18 -16.90 -27.88 -33.63
CA LYS A 18 -16.14 -27.67 -32.39
C LYS A 18 -15.71 -28.97 -31.70
N ALA A 19 -16.60 -29.96 -31.60
CA ALA A 19 -16.29 -31.20 -30.90
C ALA A 19 -15.19 -32.02 -31.61
N GLU A 20 -15.14 -31.97 -32.94
CA GLU A 20 -14.08 -32.56 -33.73
C GLU A 20 -12.76 -31.80 -33.57
N ALA A 21 -12.80 -30.47 -33.55
CA ALA A 21 -11.62 -29.63 -33.31
C ALA A 21 -10.96 -29.87 -31.94
N ILE A 22 -11.77 -30.00 -30.88
CA ILE A 22 -11.29 -30.33 -29.53
C ILE A 22 -10.68 -31.73 -29.49
N ARG A 23 -11.28 -32.70 -30.18
CA ARG A 23 -10.77 -34.07 -30.23
C ARG A 23 -9.45 -34.16 -31.00
N GLU A 24 -9.33 -33.48 -32.13
CA GLU A 24 -8.11 -33.45 -32.95
C GLU A 24 -6.94 -32.83 -32.19
N VAL A 25 -7.13 -31.68 -31.53
CA VAL A 25 -6.05 -31.06 -30.74
C VAL A 25 -5.70 -31.89 -29.50
N ALA A 26 -6.68 -32.59 -28.90
CA ALA A 26 -6.42 -33.50 -27.79
C ALA A 26 -5.68 -34.76 -28.23
N ASN A 27 -5.93 -35.28 -29.44
CA ASN A 27 -5.17 -36.38 -30.02
C ASN A 27 -3.70 -35.99 -30.25
N LEU A 28 -3.41 -34.74 -30.63
CA LEU A 28 -2.03 -34.24 -30.67
C LEU A 28 -1.38 -34.29 -29.29
N LEU A 29 -2.08 -33.87 -28.23
CA LEU A 29 -1.58 -33.96 -26.86
C LEU A 29 -1.34 -35.43 -26.41
N VAL A 30 -2.21 -36.37 -26.82
CA VAL A 30 -2.04 -37.81 -26.54
C VAL A 30 -0.84 -38.38 -27.29
N ASN A 31 -0.73 -38.11 -28.59
CA ASN A 31 0.36 -38.61 -29.43
C ASN A 31 1.73 -38.10 -28.97
N SER A 32 1.76 -36.91 -28.38
CA SER A 32 2.97 -36.32 -27.79
C SER A 32 3.18 -36.68 -26.31
N GLN A 33 2.40 -37.62 -25.77
CA GLN A 33 2.50 -38.13 -24.41
C GLN A 33 2.35 -37.03 -23.31
N TYR A 34 1.59 -35.97 -23.58
CA TYR A 34 1.28 -34.94 -22.58
C TYR A 34 0.08 -35.32 -21.70
N ILE A 35 -0.88 -36.07 -22.24
CA ILE A 35 -2.09 -36.49 -21.53
C ILE A 35 -2.40 -37.98 -21.79
N LYS A 36 -3.12 -38.63 -20.87
CA LYS A 36 -3.75 -39.94 -21.08
C LYS A 36 -5.02 -39.77 -21.94
N GLU A 37 -5.38 -40.80 -22.70
CA GLU A 37 -6.56 -40.79 -23.60
C GLU A 37 -7.88 -40.41 -22.88
N GLY A 38 -8.01 -40.79 -21.60
CA GLY A 38 -9.16 -40.40 -20.76
C GLY A 38 -9.35 -38.89 -20.59
N TYR A 39 -8.29 -38.08 -20.75
CA TYR A 39 -8.34 -36.63 -20.59
C TYR A 39 -9.08 -35.93 -21.74
N ILE A 40 -9.25 -36.58 -22.90
CA ILE A 40 -10.06 -36.06 -24.01
C ILE A 40 -11.50 -35.81 -23.54
N LYS A 41 -12.07 -36.74 -22.76
CA LYS A 41 -13.42 -36.58 -22.18
C LYS A 41 -13.48 -35.41 -21.21
N SER A 42 -12.40 -35.15 -20.48
CA SER A 42 -12.31 -34.00 -19.55
C SER A 42 -12.29 -32.66 -20.30
N MET A 43 -11.55 -32.57 -21.42
CA MET A 43 -11.56 -31.38 -22.28
C MET A 43 -12.93 -31.10 -22.88
N MET A 44 -13.64 -32.14 -23.32
CA MET A 44 -15.02 -32.00 -23.80
C MET A 44 -16.00 -31.59 -22.68
N ALA A 45 -15.85 -32.14 -21.48
CA ALA A 45 -16.68 -31.77 -20.34
C ALA A 45 -16.42 -30.33 -19.86
N ARG A 46 -15.17 -29.87 -19.91
CA ARG A 46 -14.79 -28.49 -19.56
C ARG A 46 -15.49 -27.47 -20.46
N GLU A 47 -15.52 -27.70 -21.76
CA GLU A 47 -16.18 -26.83 -22.74
C GLU A 47 -17.70 -26.71 -22.52
N GLN A 48 -18.33 -27.73 -21.94
CA GLN A 48 -19.76 -27.65 -21.57
C GLN A 48 -20.01 -26.77 -20.34
N VAL A 49 -19.00 -26.58 -19.49
CA VAL A 49 -19.09 -25.82 -18.25
C VAL A 49 -18.68 -24.36 -18.44
N ALA A 50 -17.70 -24.08 -19.29
CA ALA A 50 -17.35 -22.70 -19.67
C ALA A 50 -16.77 -22.63 -21.08
N ASN A 51 -17.03 -21.52 -21.76
CA ASN A 51 -16.52 -21.24 -23.10
C ASN A 51 -14.99 -21.16 -23.09
N THR A 52 -14.33 -21.91 -23.98
CA THR A 52 -12.87 -21.86 -24.17
C THR A 52 -12.44 -20.94 -25.33
N TYR A 53 -13.35 -20.18 -25.92
CA TYR A 53 -13.03 -19.13 -26.87
C TYR A 53 -12.28 -17.97 -26.19
N LEU A 54 -11.16 -17.55 -26.77
CA LEU A 54 -10.27 -16.54 -26.20
C LEU A 54 -10.33 -15.19 -26.95
N GLY A 55 -11.02 -15.13 -28.10
CA GLY A 55 -11.07 -13.95 -28.96
C GLY A 55 -10.21 -14.07 -30.23
N SER A 56 -10.43 -13.17 -31.18
CA SER A 56 -9.65 -13.00 -32.43
C SER A 56 -9.41 -14.30 -33.22
N GLY A 57 -10.34 -15.25 -33.12
CA GLY A 57 -10.28 -16.54 -33.82
C GLY A 57 -9.39 -17.60 -33.18
N VAL A 58 -9.13 -17.50 -31.88
CA VAL A 58 -8.35 -18.49 -31.10
C VAL A 58 -9.22 -19.12 -30.01
N ALA A 59 -9.07 -20.43 -29.80
CA ALA A 59 -9.65 -21.15 -28.66
C ALA A 59 -8.61 -21.96 -27.90
N ILE A 60 -8.85 -22.17 -26.60
CA ILE A 60 -7.91 -22.81 -25.66
C ILE A 60 -8.53 -23.98 -24.88
N PRO A 61 -8.92 -25.07 -25.56
CA PRO A 61 -9.50 -26.21 -24.86
C PRO A 61 -8.50 -26.85 -23.87
N HIS A 62 -8.98 -27.13 -22.66
CA HIS A 62 -8.25 -27.77 -21.56
C HIS A 62 -9.24 -28.61 -20.71
N GLY A 63 -8.76 -29.51 -19.86
CA GLY A 63 -9.61 -30.37 -19.03
C GLY A 63 -10.09 -29.71 -17.72
N LEU A 64 -10.96 -30.41 -16.99
CA LEU A 64 -11.44 -30.00 -15.67
C LEU A 64 -10.34 -30.16 -14.59
N PRO A 65 -10.30 -29.31 -13.54
CA PRO A 65 -9.29 -29.39 -12.48
C PRO A 65 -9.20 -30.75 -11.78
N LYS A 66 -10.34 -31.44 -11.58
CA LYS A 66 -10.42 -32.75 -10.92
C LYS A 66 -9.71 -33.88 -11.68
N ASP A 67 -9.42 -33.67 -12.97
CA ASP A 67 -8.89 -34.69 -13.89
C ASP A 67 -7.38 -34.48 -14.17
N ARG A 68 -6.72 -33.58 -13.43
CA ARG A 68 -5.29 -33.23 -13.60
C ARG A 68 -4.34 -34.43 -13.48
N GLU A 69 -4.72 -35.48 -12.75
CA GLU A 69 -3.93 -36.72 -12.62
C GLU A 69 -3.76 -37.51 -13.94
N MET A 70 -4.56 -37.18 -14.96
CA MET A 70 -4.43 -37.74 -16.30
C MET A 70 -3.43 -36.98 -17.18
N ILE A 71 -2.82 -35.90 -16.68
CA ILE A 71 -1.77 -35.14 -17.36
C ILE A 71 -0.42 -35.79 -17.04
N LEU A 72 0.26 -36.30 -18.07
CA LEU A 72 1.56 -36.95 -17.96
C LEU A 72 2.70 -35.93 -17.88
N LYS A 73 2.60 -34.84 -18.66
CA LYS A 73 3.58 -33.74 -18.72
C LYS A 73 2.87 -32.43 -19.11
N THR A 74 3.29 -31.30 -18.55
CA THR A 74 2.81 -29.99 -19.01
C THR A 74 3.26 -29.76 -20.46
N GLY A 75 2.33 -29.38 -21.33
CA GLY A 75 2.57 -29.21 -22.77
C GLY A 75 1.38 -28.56 -23.49
N ILE A 76 1.65 -28.06 -24.69
CA ILE A 76 0.64 -27.48 -25.57
C ILE A 76 0.67 -28.15 -26.94
N ALA A 77 -0.49 -28.22 -27.59
CA ALA A 77 -0.63 -28.62 -28.99
C ALA A 77 -1.44 -27.58 -29.74
N VAL A 78 -1.16 -27.43 -31.04
CA VAL A 78 -1.79 -26.40 -31.87
C VAL A 78 -2.37 -27.03 -33.13
N LEU A 79 -3.64 -26.80 -33.34
CA LEU A 79 -4.39 -27.19 -34.54
C LEU A 79 -4.81 -25.92 -35.29
N GLN A 80 -4.27 -25.74 -36.50
CA GLN A 80 -4.67 -24.65 -37.40
C GLN A 80 -5.78 -25.14 -38.33
N VAL A 81 -6.90 -24.41 -38.36
CA VAL A 81 -8.10 -24.64 -39.18
C VAL A 81 -8.31 -23.41 -40.09
N PRO A 82 -7.71 -23.37 -41.29
CA PRO A 82 -7.71 -22.15 -42.13
C PRO A 82 -9.10 -21.70 -42.56
N GLU A 83 -9.99 -22.65 -42.86
CA GLU A 83 -11.40 -22.36 -43.19
C GLU A 83 -12.20 -21.86 -41.97
N GLY A 84 -11.66 -22.06 -40.76
CA GLY A 84 -12.29 -21.73 -39.50
C GLY A 84 -13.45 -22.65 -39.16
N VAL A 85 -13.60 -22.94 -37.87
CA VAL A 85 -14.69 -23.74 -37.32
C VAL A 85 -15.54 -22.87 -36.41
N GLU A 86 -16.86 -23.00 -36.51
CA GLU A 86 -17.78 -22.33 -35.59
C GLU A 86 -17.61 -22.94 -34.18
N TRP A 87 -17.24 -22.09 -33.21
CA TRP A 87 -17.00 -22.47 -31.83
C TRP A 87 -18.28 -22.29 -31.00
N ASN A 88 -18.89 -21.13 -31.10
CA ASN A 88 -20.24 -20.80 -30.63
C ASN A 88 -20.89 -19.84 -31.63
N THR A 89 -22.16 -19.51 -31.44
CA THR A 89 -22.90 -18.60 -32.33
C THR A 89 -22.15 -17.28 -32.52
N GLY A 90 -21.67 -17.03 -33.75
CA GLY A 90 -20.91 -15.82 -34.10
C GLY A 90 -19.41 -15.86 -33.80
N GLU A 91 -18.90 -16.93 -33.18
CA GLU A 91 -17.48 -17.11 -32.84
C GLU A 91 -16.83 -18.13 -33.79
N ARG A 92 -16.00 -17.65 -34.74
CA ARG A 92 -15.24 -18.51 -35.66
C ARG A 92 -13.79 -18.64 -35.20
N VAL A 93 -13.28 -19.86 -35.10
CA VAL A 93 -11.92 -20.18 -34.62
C VAL A 93 -11.08 -20.78 -35.74
N ASN A 94 -9.89 -20.21 -35.94
CA ASN A 94 -8.91 -20.67 -36.91
C ASN A 94 -7.67 -21.31 -36.27
N LEU A 95 -7.47 -21.09 -34.97
CA LEU A 95 -6.35 -21.65 -34.22
C LEU A 95 -6.85 -22.22 -32.90
N VAL A 96 -6.70 -23.52 -32.71
CA VAL A 96 -7.10 -24.23 -31.49
C VAL A 96 -5.84 -24.63 -30.75
N VAL A 97 -5.66 -24.15 -29.53
CA VAL A 97 -4.47 -24.39 -28.71
C VAL A 97 -4.86 -25.25 -27.52
N GLY A 98 -4.62 -26.56 -27.63
CA GLY A 98 -4.88 -27.51 -26.56
C GLY A 98 -3.83 -27.38 -25.47
N ILE A 99 -4.27 -27.26 -24.21
CA ILE A 99 -3.38 -27.08 -23.06
C ILE A 99 -3.49 -28.27 -22.11
N ALA A 100 -2.34 -28.86 -21.77
CA ALA A 100 -2.18 -29.80 -20.67
C ALA A 100 -1.26 -29.17 -19.62
N ALA A 101 -1.77 -28.83 -18.43
CA ALA A 101 -1.00 -28.18 -17.37
C ALA A 101 -1.22 -28.86 -16.01
N LYS A 102 -0.14 -29.23 -15.31
CA LYS A 102 -0.19 -29.88 -13.99
C LYS A 102 -0.50 -28.90 -12.83
N SER A 103 -0.22 -27.62 -13.00
CA SER A 103 -0.44 -26.52 -12.02
C SER A 103 -0.91 -25.23 -12.74
N ASP A 104 -0.83 -24.05 -12.09
CA ASP A 104 -1.19 -22.76 -12.69
C ASP A 104 -0.19 -22.24 -13.75
N GLU A 105 0.74 -23.10 -14.20
CA GLU A 105 1.59 -22.93 -15.39
C GLU A 105 0.82 -22.55 -16.67
N HIS A 106 -0.49 -22.81 -16.75
CA HIS A 106 -1.34 -22.36 -17.85
C HIS A 106 -1.39 -20.82 -17.98
N LEU A 107 -1.17 -20.06 -16.90
CA LEU A 107 -1.15 -18.58 -16.92
C LEU A 107 0.00 -18.02 -17.77
N GLN A 108 1.16 -18.71 -17.80
CA GLN A 108 2.28 -18.30 -18.64
C GLN A 108 2.05 -18.62 -20.12
N VAL A 109 1.29 -19.69 -20.41
CA VAL A 109 0.79 -20.00 -21.77
C VAL A 109 -0.21 -18.93 -22.22
N LEU A 110 -1.11 -18.51 -21.32
CA LEU A 110 -2.04 -17.41 -21.56
C LEU A 110 -1.32 -16.09 -21.82
N ALA A 111 -0.24 -15.77 -21.09
CA ALA A 111 0.56 -14.56 -21.31
C ALA A 111 1.24 -14.52 -22.70
N ASN A 112 1.73 -15.66 -23.20
CA ASN A 112 2.29 -15.74 -24.55
C ASN A 112 1.20 -15.65 -25.63
N LEU A 113 0.03 -16.26 -25.38
CA LEU A 113 -1.13 -16.20 -26.26
C LEU A 113 -1.74 -14.80 -26.32
N THR A 114 -1.86 -14.08 -25.20
CA THR A 114 -2.37 -12.70 -25.17
C THR A 114 -1.48 -11.74 -25.94
N ARG A 115 -0.16 -11.93 -25.94
CA ARG A 115 0.76 -11.18 -26.81
C ARG A 115 0.48 -11.43 -28.30
N VAL A 116 0.21 -12.68 -28.69
CA VAL A 116 -0.14 -13.01 -30.09
C VAL A 116 -1.54 -12.48 -30.43
N LEU A 117 -2.49 -12.51 -29.49
CA LEU A 117 -3.83 -11.93 -29.66
C LEU A 117 -3.83 -10.42 -29.86
N GLY A 118 -2.84 -9.72 -29.28
CA GLY A 118 -2.62 -8.28 -29.48
C GLY A 118 -1.97 -7.89 -30.80
N ASP A 119 -1.51 -8.84 -31.62
CA ASP A 119 -0.87 -8.62 -32.92
C ASP A 119 -1.69 -9.27 -34.05
N GLU A 120 -2.65 -8.52 -34.58
CA GLU A 120 -3.58 -8.97 -35.62
C GLU A 120 -2.87 -9.38 -36.93
N ALA A 121 -1.71 -8.77 -37.24
CA ALA A 121 -0.90 -9.14 -38.40
C ALA A 121 -0.23 -10.50 -38.21
N THR A 122 0.24 -10.79 -36.99
CA THR A 122 0.75 -12.12 -36.63
C THR A 122 -0.37 -13.15 -36.64
N LEU A 123 -1.53 -12.88 -36.04
CA LEU A 123 -2.67 -13.80 -36.10
C LEU A 123 -3.10 -14.12 -37.52
N SER A 124 -3.25 -13.11 -38.38
CA SER A 124 -3.65 -13.31 -39.79
C SER A 124 -2.69 -14.21 -40.55
N ARG A 125 -1.39 -14.10 -40.28
CA ARG A 125 -0.36 -15.02 -40.80
C ARG A 125 -0.52 -16.44 -40.23
N LEU A 126 -0.63 -16.57 -38.91
CA LEU A 126 -0.77 -17.87 -38.25
C LEU A 126 -2.05 -18.62 -38.63
N ARG A 127 -3.10 -17.95 -39.11
CA ARG A 127 -4.33 -18.59 -39.60
C ARG A 127 -4.13 -19.41 -40.87
N THR A 128 -3.18 -19.02 -41.72
CA THR A 128 -3.01 -19.59 -43.07
C THR A 128 -1.59 -20.05 -43.38
N THR A 129 -0.65 -19.87 -42.45
CA THR A 129 0.74 -20.29 -42.63
C THR A 129 0.86 -21.77 -42.98
N THR A 130 1.81 -22.07 -43.87
CA THR A 130 2.21 -23.43 -44.24
C THR A 130 3.48 -23.89 -43.53
N ASP A 131 4.07 -23.03 -42.67
CA ASP A 131 5.27 -23.34 -41.90
C ASP A 131 4.94 -23.52 -40.41
N LYS A 132 5.19 -24.72 -39.88
CA LYS A 132 4.98 -25.03 -38.46
C LYS A 132 5.91 -24.21 -37.55
N ASN A 133 7.09 -23.84 -38.04
CA ASN A 133 8.07 -23.08 -37.26
C ASN A 133 7.59 -21.65 -36.97
N GLU A 134 6.71 -21.08 -37.79
CA GLU A 134 6.10 -19.78 -37.51
C GLU A 134 5.19 -19.88 -36.27
N ILE A 135 4.31 -20.89 -36.20
CA ILE A 135 3.47 -21.15 -35.03
C ILE A 135 4.35 -21.38 -33.79
N ILE A 136 5.38 -22.23 -33.92
CA ILE A 136 6.30 -22.54 -32.82
C ILE A 136 7.00 -21.28 -32.33
N THR A 137 7.61 -20.49 -33.21
CA THR A 137 8.38 -19.30 -32.84
C THR A 137 7.51 -18.26 -32.12
N HIS A 138 6.29 -18.03 -32.60
CA HIS A 138 5.41 -17.03 -32.02
C HIS A 138 4.81 -17.46 -30.67
N LEU A 139 4.53 -18.75 -30.48
CA LEU A 139 3.89 -19.28 -29.27
C LEU A 139 4.86 -19.78 -28.18
N SER A 140 6.10 -20.14 -28.53
CA SER A 140 7.10 -20.65 -27.56
C SER A 140 7.95 -19.56 -26.88
N GLY A 141 7.75 -18.29 -27.23
CA GLY A 141 8.38 -17.16 -26.53
C GLY A 141 9.86 -16.90 -26.85
N ALA A 142 10.46 -17.65 -27.78
CA ALA A 142 11.86 -17.43 -28.19
C ALA A 142 12.03 -16.04 -28.83
N LYS A 143 13.00 -15.25 -28.32
CA LYS A 143 13.44 -13.98 -28.90
C LYS A 143 13.84 -14.18 -30.37
N ALA A 144 12.93 -13.90 -31.30
CA ALA A 144 13.30 -13.65 -32.67
C ALA A 144 14.15 -12.37 -32.68
N LYS A 145 15.44 -12.51 -32.98
CA LYS A 145 16.32 -11.40 -33.35
C LYS A 145 15.60 -10.54 -34.38
N ALA A 146 15.57 -9.24 -34.12
CA ALA A 146 15.07 -8.24 -35.05
C ALA A 146 15.65 -8.49 -36.45
N THR A 147 14.78 -8.91 -37.36
CA THR A 147 15.05 -8.89 -38.80
C THR A 147 13.92 -8.08 -39.42
N GLY A 148 14.26 -6.84 -39.79
CA GLY A 148 13.47 -5.98 -40.68
C GLY A 148 12.15 -5.44 -40.11
N ARG A 149 12.21 -4.49 -39.15
CA ARG A 149 11.17 -3.44 -39.13
C ARG A 149 11.60 -2.35 -40.12
N PRO A 150 10.74 -1.91 -41.06
CA PRO A 150 11.04 -0.71 -41.83
C PRO A 150 11.22 0.46 -40.85
N SER A 151 12.23 1.30 -41.11
CA SER A 151 12.52 2.46 -40.25
C SER A 151 11.27 3.33 -40.08
N SER A 152 11.09 3.96 -38.92
CA SER A 152 10.01 4.92 -38.66
C SER A 152 9.94 6.04 -39.71
N ALA A 153 11.06 6.36 -40.36
CA ALA A 153 11.13 7.28 -41.50
C ALA A 153 10.35 6.81 -42.75
N ALA A 154 10.17 5.51 -42.96
CA ALA A 154 9.40 4.97 -44.09
C ALA A 154 7.88 5.06 -43.87
N LYS A 155 7.41 4.91 -42.62
CA LYS A 155 5.98 5.09 -42.28
C LYS A 155 5.56 6.56 -42.29
N LEU A 156 6.45 7.49 -41.94
CA LEU A 156 6.21 8.94 -42.03
C LEU A 156 6.01 9.43 -43.48
N ALA A 157 6.52 8.72 -44.49
CA ALA A 157 6.38 9.10 -45.90
C ALA A 157 5.01 8.71 -46.51
N GLU A 158 4.19 7.90 -45.84
CA GLU A 158 2.89 7.40 -46.33
C GLU A 158 1.70 8.29 -45.96
N PHE A 159 1.91 9.32 -45.13
CA PHE A 159 0.88 10.23 -44.63
C PHE A 159 1.25 11.69 -44.96
N PRO A 160 0.85 12.22 -46.12
CA PRO A 160 1.20 13.60 -46.51
C PRO A 160 0.50 14.67 -45.67
N ASN A 161 -0.61 14.34 -45.02
CA ASN A 161 -1.38 15.24 -44.16
C ASN A 161 -1.20 14.85 -42.69
N PHE A 162 -0.67 15.77 -41.89
CA PHE A 162 -0.56 15.65 -40.44
C PHE A 162 -0.87 16.99 -39.77
N VAL A 163 -1.26 16.92 -38.51
CA VAL A 163 -1.36 18.08 -37.62
C VAL A 163 -0.50 17.85 -36.40
N GLU A 164 0.13 18.92 -35.93
CA GLU A 164 0.88 18.91 -34.68
C GLU A 164 -0.01 19.38 -33.54
N ALA A 165 0.05 18.68 -32.41
CA ALA A 165 -0.65 19.02 -31.19
C ALA A 165 0.28 18.80 -29.99
N THR A 166 0.18 19.66 -28.99
CA THR A 166 0.93 19.52 -27.75
C THR A 166 0.03 18.85 -26.72
N VAL A 167 0.48 17.77 -26.10
CA VAL A 167 -0.29 17.12 -25.03
C VAL A 167 -0.22 17.99 -23.78
N ILE A 168 -1.36 18.59 -23.42
CA ILE A 168 -1.52 19.47 -22.25
C ILE A 168 -1.84 18.58 -21.04
N GLY A 169 -1.07 18.71 -19.96
CA GLY A 169 -1.18 17.90 -18.73
C GLY A 169 0.19 17.41 -18.25
N THR A 170 0.40 17.27 -16.94
CA THR A 170 1.71 16.93 -16.33
C THR A 170 2.13 15.47 -16.56
N HIS A 171 1.17 14.59 -16.88
CA HIS A 171 1.37 13.13 -16.97
C HIS A 171 1.34 12.57 -18.41
N GLY A 172 1.13 13.43 -19.42
CA GLY A 172 1.17 13.03 -20.84
C GLY A 172 0.00 12.14 -21.31
N LEU A 173 0.18 11.32 -22.36
CA LEU A 173 -0.84 10.39 -22.87
C LEU A 173 -0.90 9.10 -22.01
N HIS A 174 -1.29 9.22 -20.75
CA HIS A 174 -1.56 8.07 -19.88
C HIS A 174 -2.95 7.47 -20.14
N ALA A 175 -3.31 6.43 -19.37
CA ALA A 175 -4.47 5.57 -19.64
C ALA A 175 -5.79 6.33 -19.93
N ARG A 176 -6.07 7.45 -19.25
CA ARG A 176 -7.32 8.22 -19.42
C ARG A 176 -7.30 9.13 -20.66
N PRO A 177 -6.36 10.09 -20.84
CA PRO A 177 -6.23 10.87 -22.07
C PRO A 177 -6.09 9.99 -23.32
N ALA A 178 -5.32 8.90 -23.22
CA ALA A 178 -5.16 7.95 -24.32
C ALA A 178 -6.46 7.18 -24.63
N THR A 179 -7.29 6.88 -23.63
CA THR A 179 -8.62 6.29 -23.86
C THR A 179 -9.54 7.25 -24.59
N ASN A 180 -9.62 8.50 -24.14
CA ASN A 180 -10.45 9.54 -24.79
C ASN A 180 -9.99 9.83 -26.22
N PHE A 181 -8.67 9.88 -26.46
CA PHE A 181 -8.11 9.98 -27.81
C PHE A 181 -8.54 8.81 -28.69
N VAL A 182 -8.44 7.57 -28.18
CA VAL A 182 -8.77 6.35 -28.91
C VAL A 182 -10.26 6.24 -29.21
N GLU A 183 -11.11 6.59 -28.27
CA GLU A 183 -12.56 6.59 -28.44
C GLU A 183 -12.97 7.57 -29.53
N LEU A 184 -12.46 8.81 -29.47
CA LEU A 184 -12.69 9.80 -30.53
C LEU A 184 -12.12 9.35 -31.88
N ALA A 185 -10.91 8.77 -31.90
CA ALA A 185 -10.31 8.28 -33.14
C ALA A 185 -11.13 7.13 -33.78
N LYS A 186 -11.81 6.30 -32.98
CA LYS A 186 -12.65 5.19 -33.46
C LYS A 186 -13.96 5.65 -34.11
N GLU A 187 -14.40 6.88 -33.88
CA GLU A 187 -15.61 7.43 -34.53
C GLU A 187 -15.42 7.66 -36.04
N TYR A 188 -14.17 7.80 -36.49
CA TYR A 188 -13.83 8.06 -37.89
C TYR A 188 -13.49 6.77 -38.64
N GLN A 189 -13.75 6.71 -39.95
CA GLN A 189 -13.38 5.59 -40.81
C GLN A 189 -11.90 5.60 -41.19
N SER A 190 -11.26 6.78 -41.17
CA SER A 190 -9.85 6.95 -41.50
C SER A 190 -8.92 6.18 -40.58
N GLU A 191 -7.83 5.68 -41.13
CA GLU A 191 -6.69 5.21 -40.34
C GLU A 191 -6.09 6.40 -39.60
N VAL A 192 -5.86 6.27 -38.30
CA VAL A 192 -5.27 7.34 -37.46
C VAL A 192 -3.98 6.82 -36.85
N HIS A 193 -2.91 7.60 -36.94
CA HIS A 193 -1.61 7.30 -36.34
C HIS A 193 -1.11 8.51 -35.55
N VAL A 194 -0.33 8.23 -34.49
CA VAL A 194 0.31 9.25 -33.66
C VAL A 194 1.81 9.02 -33.66
N GLY A 195 2.56 10.04 -34.06
CA GLY A 195 4.01 10.07 -34.03
C GLY A 195 4.52 10.85 -32.82
N TYR A 196 5.50 10.32 -32.12
CA TYR A 196 6.22 10.99 -31.04
C TYR A 196 7.69 10.56 -31.05
N LYS A 197 8.60 11.54 -31.09
CA LYS A 197 10.05 11.29 -31.31
C LYS A 197 10.24 10.39 -32.56
N ASP A 198 10.99 9.30 -32.43
CA ASP A 198 11.26 8.34 -33.53
C ASP A 198 10.21 7.21 -33.65
N GLN A 199 9.10 7.30 -32.91
CA GLN A 199 8.09 6.24 -32.82
C GLN A 199 6.75 6.66 -33.43
N VAL A 200 6.01 5.68 -33.98
CA VAL A 200 4.67 5.87 -34.52
C VAL A 200 3.76 4.75 -34.02
N GLY A 201 2.64 5.12 -33.41
CA GLY A 201 1.63 4.24 -32.84
C GLY A 201 0.29 4.37 -33.57
N ASN A 202 -0.53 3.32 -33.51
CA ASN A 202 -1.90 3.35 -34.02
C ASN A 202 -2.79 4.19 -33.08
N GLY A 203 -3.37 5.27 -33.59
CA GLY A 203 -4.21 6.20 -32.83
C GLY A 203 -5.55 5.64 -32.37
N LYS A 204 -5.99 4.49 -32.89
CA LYS A 204 -7.19 3.75 -32.44
C LYS A 204 -6.87 2.62 -31.47
N SER A 205 -5.62 2.47 -31.06
CA SER A 205 -5.15 1.43 -30.15
C SER A 205 -4.58 2.06 -28.88
N LEU A 206 -5.28 1.85 -27.76
CA LEU A 206 -4.86 2.35 -26.45
C LEU A 206 -3.43 1.89 -26.11
N VAL A 207 -3.16 0.60 -26.28
CA VAL A 207 -1.83 0.01 -26.02
C VAL A 207 -0.76 0.65 -26.91
N SER A 208 -1.09 0.96 -28.18
CA SER A 208 -0.13 1.61 -29.08
C SER A 208 0.20 3.04 -28.66
N LEU A 209 -0.78 3.79 -28.16
CA LEU A 209 -0.56 5.16 -27.67
C LEU A 209 0.22 5.18 -26.36
N LEU A 210 -0.10 4.29 -25.42
CA LEU A 210 0.64 4.19 -24.15
C LEU A 210 2.11 3.84 -24.38
N ASN A 211 2.39 2.96 -25.34
CA ASN A 211 3.77 2.57 -25.69
C ASN A 211 4.58 3.69 -26.37
N LEU A 212 3.96 4.78 -26.83
CA LEU A 212 4.70 5.95 -27.33
C LEU A 212 5.41 6.70 -26.20
N GLY A 213 4.95 6.55 -24.95
CA GLY A 213 5.53 7.23 -23.79
C GLY A 213 5.53 8.75 -23.94
N VAL A 214 4.43 9.32 -24.45
CA VAL A 214 4.30 10.77 -24.61
C VAL A 214 4.17 11.40 -23.23
N GLU A 215 5.14 12.23 -22.87
CA GLU A 215 5.19 12.97 -21.61
C GLU A 215 4.36 14.26 -21.69
N GLY A 216 4.06 14.87 -20.54
CA GLY A 216 3.40 16.17 -20.49
C GLY A 216 4.18 17.26 -21.23
N GLY A 217 3.50 18.05 -22.06
CA GLY A 217 4.13 19.03 -22.95
C GLY A 217 4.79 18.43 -24.20
N GLY A 218 4.68 17.11 -24.41
CA GLY A 218 5.19 16.44 -25.60
C GLY A 218 4.46 16.86 -26.87
N LEU A 219 5.22 17.24 -27.90
CA LEU A 219 4.70 17.55 -29.23
C LEU A 219 4.46 16.26 -30.01
N ILE A 220 3.20 15.97 -30.36
CA ILE A 220 2.81 14.81 -31.13
C ILE A 220 2.39 15.19 -32.55
N LYS A 221 2.62 14.27 -33.49
CA LYS A 221 2.15 14.36 -34.88
C LYS A 221 0.97 13.43 -35.07
N ILE A 222 -0.22 13.97 -35.29
CA ILE A 222 -1.42 13.20 -35.59
C ILE A 222 -1.54 13.10 -37.10
N MET A 223 -1.63 11.88 -37.62
CA MET A 223 -1.68 11.56 -39.05
C MET A 223 -2.97 10.78 -39.33
N ALA A 224 -3.66 11.09 -40.42
CA ALA A 224 -4.85 10.36 -40.82
C ALA A 224 -4.87 10.07 -42.32
N LYS A 225 -5.47 8.93 -42.70
CA LYS A 225 -5.65 8.52 -44.10
C LYS A 225 -6.97 7.80 -44.27
N GLY A 226 -7.82 8.32 -45.14
CA GLY A 226 -9.15 7.77 -45.38
C GLY A 226 -10.16 8.83 -45.82
N PRO A 227 -11.43 8.43 -45.98
CA PRO A 227 -12.48 9.27 -46.56
C PRO A 227 -12.86 10.49 -45.69
N ASP A 228 -12.61 10.44 -44.39
CA ASP A 228 -12.92 11.48 -43.38
C ASP A 228 -11.64 11.99 -42.66
N ALA A 229 -10.48 11.92 -43.34
CA ALA A 229 -9.18 12.18 -42.72
C ALA A 229 -9.03 13.62 -42.20
N ASP A 230 -9.51 14.60 -42.95
CA ASP A 230 -9.39 16.02 -42.57
C ASP A 230 -10.28 16.36 -41.36
N GLU A 231 -11.45 15.71 -41.25
CA GLU A 231 -12.36 15.85 -40.11
C GLU A 231 -11.78 15.18 -38.86
N ALA A 232 -11.22 13.97 -39.02
CA ALA A 232 -10.54 13.25 -37.95
C ALA A 232 -9.35 14.04 -37.39
N LEU A 233 -8.50 14.59 -38.26
CA LEU A 233 -7.35 15.42 -37.84
C LEU A 233 -7.79 16.65 -37.05
N LYS A 234 -8.84 17.34 -37.52
CA LYS A 234 -9.35 18.54 -36.85
C LYS A 234 -9.94 18.23 -35.48
N ALA A 235 -10.75 17.17 -35.37
CA ALA A 235 -11.37 16.78 -34.10
C ALA A 235 -10.34 16.27 -33.08
N LEU A 236 -9.41 15.41 -33.51
CA LEU A 236 -8.37 14.89 -32.64
C LEU A 236 -7.41 15.98 -32.17
N LYS A 237 -7.04 16.93 -33.04
CA LYS A 237 -6.24 18.09 -32.64
C LYS A 237 -6.98 18.92 -31.59
N ALA A 238 -8.25 19.25 -31.82
CA ALA A 238 -9.04 20.02 -30.87
C ALA A 238 -9.17 19.32 -29.51
N ALA A 239 -9.33 17.99 -29.51
CA ALA A 239 -9.41 17.21 -28.28
C ALA A 239 -8.08 17.17 -27.52
N VAL A 240 -6.94 17.09 -28.22
CA VAL A 240 -5.61 17.19 -27.60
C VAL A 240 -5.37 18.60 -27.05
N ASP A 241 -5.69 19.64 -27.83
CA ASP A 241 -5.57 21.04 -27.41
C ASP A 241 -6.51 21.40 -26.25
N SER A 242 -7.59 20.62 -26.03
CA SER A 242 -8.51 20.79 -24.90
C SER A 242 -8.20 19.87 -23.71
N GLY A 243 -7.03 19.21 -23.70
CA GLY A 243 -6.58 18.35 -22.59
C GLY A 243 -7.17 16.94 -22.57
N LEU A 244 -7.84 16.48 -23.64
CA LEU A 244 -8.43 15.13 -23.75
C LEU A 244 -9.35 14.75 -22.58
N GLY A 245 -10.05 15.72 -21.99
CA GLY A 245 -10.93 15.48 -20.83
C GLY A 245 -10.16 15.11 -19.56
N ASP A 246 -8.85 15.34 -19.53
CA ASP A 246 -8.10 15.52 -18.30
C ASP A 246 -8.43 16.92 -17.79
N GLU A 247 -9.27 16.98 -16.75
CA GLU A 247 -9.38 18.20 -15.98
C GLU A 247 -8.00 18.39 -15.35
N GLU A 248 -7.42 19.60 -15.43
CA GLU A 248 -6.27 19.95 -14.60
C GLU A 248 -6.68 19.59 -13.15
N GLU A 249 -6.11 18.50 -12.61
CA GLU A 249 -6.01 18.39 -11.17
C GLU A 249 -5.26 19.65 -10.76
N GLU A 250 -5.98 20.61 -10.19
CA GLU A 250 -5.36 21.69 -9.44
C GLU A 250 -4.40 20.99 -8.49
N VAL A 251 -3.10 21.07 -8.80
CA VAL A 251 -2.05 20.64 -7.89
C VAL A 251 -2.38 21.41 -6.62
N PRO A 252 -2.79 20.74 -5.53
CA PRO A 252 -3.20 21.45 -4.35
C PRO A 252 -2.04 22.36 -3.98
N GLU A 253 -2.33 23.64 -3.69
CA GLU A 253 -1.33 24.53 -3.12
C GLU A 253 -0.60 23.76 -2.03
N VAL A 254 0.70 23.55 -2.21
CA VAL A 254 1.53 22.87 -1.22
C VAL A 254 1.44 23.70 0.04
N SER A 255 0.68 23.22 1.01
CA SER A 255 0.49 23.88 2.29
C SER A 255 1.71 23.59 3.14
N TYR A 256 2.70 24.47 3.07
CA TYR A 256 3.91 24.39 3.89
C TYR A 256 3.52 24.56 5.35
N VAL A 257 3.61 23.49 6.15
CA VAL A 257 3.30 23.53 7.58
C VAL A 257 4.21 24.53 8.31
N HIS A 258 5.47 24.62 7.89
CA HIS A 258 6.46 25.59 8.40
C HIS A 258 6.53 26.90 7.60
N GLY A 259 5.77 27.04 6.51
CA GLY A 259 5.67 28.28 5.72
C GLY A 259 6.94 28.70 4.96
N TRP A 260 8.01 27.91 4.97
CA TRP A 260 9.24 28.21 4.21
C TRP A 260 9.03 27.84 2.75
N LYS A 261 9.45 28.73 1.85
CA LYS A 261 9.45 28.49 0.41
C LYS A 261 10.83 28.85 -0.13
N PRO A 262 11.39 28.04 -1.05
CA PRO A 262 12.61 28.42 -1.74
C PRO A 262 12.37 29.63 -2.66
N VAL A 263 13.39 30.47 -2.81
CA VAL A 263 13.40 31.63 -3.69
C VAL A 263 14.26 31.36 -4.93
N ASP A 264 15.45 30.78 -4.77
CA ASP A 264 16.41 30.55 -5.86
C ASP A 264 17.10 29.18 -5.72
N VAL A 265 16.37 28.15 -6.14
CA VAL A 265 16.83 26.76 -6.18
C VAL A 265 17.03 26.31 -7.62
N ALA A 266 18.14 25.65 -7.90
CA ALA A 266 18.48 25.25 -9.27
C ALA A 266 17.60 24.10 -9.79
N GLU A 267 17.20 23.19 -8.92
CA GLU A 267 16.41 22.01 -9.26
C GLU A 267 15.52 21.61 -8.08
N THR A 268 14.29 21.22 -8.38
CA THR A 268 13.32 20.71 -7.40
C THR A 268 12.91 19.30 -7.81
N ILE A 269 13.04 18.35 -6.90
CA ILE A 269 12.63 16.96 -7.09
C ILE A 269 11.40 16.71 -6.21
N PRO A 270 10.20 16.57 -6.81
CA PRO A 270 8.99 16.30 -6.07
C PRO A 270 8.92 14.83 -5.65
N GLY A 271 8.30 14.57 -4.50
CA GLY A 271 8.00 13.25 -3.97
C GLY A 271 6.76 13.26 -3.10
N MET A 272 6.57 12.19 -2.32
CA MET A 272 5.52 12.10 -1.32
C MET A 272 6.11 12.33 0.08
N SER A 273 5.47 13.18 0.87
CA SER A 273 5.80 13.32 2.29
C SER A 273 5.68 11.98 3.01
N ALA A 274 6.79 11.51 3.59
CA ALA A 274 6.82 10.35 4.45
C ALA A 274 6.97 10.76 5.92
N SER A 275 7.86 11.68 6.24
CA SER A 275 8.06 12.20 7.59
C SER A 275 8.31 13.70 7.54
N PRO A 276 7.60 14.51 8.37
CA PRO A 276 7.67 15.97 8.31
C PRO A 276 9.02 16.50 8.80
N GLY A 277 9.28 17.78 8.53
CA GLY A 277 10.46 18.52 8.97
C GLY A 277 11.35 18.99 7.83
N LEU A 278 12.27 19.89 8.17
CA LEU A 278 13.20 20.51 7.24
C LEU A 278 14.64 20.09 7.58
N ALA A 279 15.32 19.46 6.63
CA ALA A 279 16.71 19.04 6.78
C ALA A 279 17.60 19.72 5.74
N ILE A 280 18.80 20.11 6.14
CA ILE A 280 19.73 20.89 5.31
C ILE A 280 21.09 20.23 5.38
N GLY A 281 21.59 19.74 4.26
CA GLY A 281 22.89 19.05 4.24
C GLY A 281 23.30 18.60 2.84
N PRO A 282 24.54 18.13 2.70
CA PRO A 282 24.98 17.48 1.47
C PRO A 282 24.21 16.18 1.27
N VAL A 283 23.83 15.89 0.03
CA VAL A 283 23.26 14.60 -0.34
C VAL A 283 24.34 13.54 -0.42
N ARG A 284 23.99 12.31 -0.07
CA ARG A 284 24.86 11.15 -0.22
C ARG A 284 24.04 9.96 -0.68
N GLN A 285 24.46 9.33 -1.76
CA GLN A 285 23.81 8.14 -2.28
C GLN A 285 24.12 6.93 -1.41
N TYR A 286 23.06 6.23 -1.05
CA TYR A 286 23.06 4.88 -0.52
C TYR A 286 22.80 3.91 -1.66
N ILE A 287 23.86 3.25 -2.11
CA ILE A 287 23.78 2.27 -3.19
C ILE A 287 23.95 0.89 -2.57
N HIS A 288 22.93 0.03 -2.70
CA HIS A 288 23.04 -1.38 -2.34
C HIS A 288 24.13 -2.02 -3.20
N ARG A 289 25.24 -2.38 -2.55
CA ARG A 289 26.40 -2.94 -3.24
C ARG A 289 26.13 -4.37 -3.65
N LYS A 290 26.65 -4.73 -4.82
CA LYS A 290 26.54 -6.09 -5.33
C LYS A 290 27.44 -7.00 -4.51
N ILE A 291 26.83 -7.92 -3.76
CA ILE A 291 27.56 -8.95 -3.02
C ILE A 291 28.06 -9.98 -4.02
N VAL A 292 29.39 -10.13 -4.11
CA VAL A 292 30.02 -11.09 -5.01
C VAL A 292 30.37 -12.36 -4.24
N VAL A 293 29.86 -13.48 -4.72
CA VAL A 293 30.11 -14.81 -4.17
C VAL A 293 30.75 -15.69 -5.24
N GLU A 294 31.70 -16.53 -4.83
CA GLU A 294 32.30 -17.52 -5.72
C GLU A 294 31.23 -18.54 -6.15
N VAL A 295 31.23 -19.00 -7.40
CA VAL A 295 30.18 -19.91 -7.91
C VAL A 295 30.41 -21.36 -7.45
N THR A 296 31.67 -21.77 -7.31
CA THR A 296 32.06 -23.17 -7.09
C THR A 296 32.76 -23.34 -5.75
N ALA A 297 32.46 -24.45 -5.07
CA ALA A 297 33.12 -24.87 -3.84
C ALA A 297 34.29 -25.82 -4.14
N LYS A 298 35.33 -25.79 -3.30
CA LYS A 298 36.40 -26.82 -3.31
C LYS A 298 36.06 -28.01 -2.41
N ASP A 299 35.31 -27.77 -1.33
CA ASP A 299 34.91 -28.76 -0.35
C ASP A 299 33.45 -28.51 0.10
N PRO A 300 32.49 -29.35 -0.31
CA PRO A 300 31.09 -29.21 0.09
C PRO A 300 30.88 -29.20 1.60
N ALA A 301 31.60 -30.04 2.37
CA ALA A 301 31.39 -30.13 3.82
C ALA A 301 31.83 -28.85 4.56
N ALA A 302 32.90 -28.20 4.06
CA ALA A 302 33.34 -26.92 4.57
C ALA A 302 32.33 -25.79 4.27
N GLU A 303 31.71 -25.82 3.08
CA GLU A 303 30.66 -24.86 2.71
C GLU A 303 29.36 -25.07 3.49
N GLU A 304 28.96 -26.32 3.78
CA GLU A 304 27.81 -26.60 4.65
C GLU A 304 28.01 -25.98 6.04
N LEU A 305 29.19 -26.17 6.64
CA LEU A 305 29.54 -25.56 7.92
C LEU A 305 29.57 -24.02 7.84
N LYS A 306 30.05 -23.47 6.72
CA LYS A 306 30.09 -22.03 6.49
C LYS A 306 28.69 -21.44 6.42
N LEU A 307 27.74 -22.13 5.77
CA LEU A 307 26.34 -21.69 5.72
C LEU A 307 25.71 -21.65 7.11
N HIS A 308 25.80 -22.75 7.87
CA HIS A 308 25.21 -22.79 9.22
C HIS A 308 25.78 -21.71 10.13
N LYS A 309 27.09 -21.42 10.04
CA LYS A 309 27.71 -20.32 10.80
C LYS A 309 27.19 -18.95 10.38
N ALA A 310 27.01 -18.72 9.08
CA ALA A 310 26.47 -17.46 8.58
C ALA A 310 25.02 -17.25 9.00
N ILE A 311 24.17 -18.27 8.93
CA ILE A 311 22.78 -18.22 9.40
C ILE A 311 22.74 -17.93 10.91
N ALA A 312 23.54 -18.65 11.71
CA ALA A 312 23.60 -18.43 13.16
C ALA A 312 24.08 -17.01 13.51
N ALA A 313 25.06 -16.47 12.79
CA ALA A 313 25.51 -15.09 12.98
C ALA A 313 24.44 -14.07 12.55
N ALA A 314 23.71 -14.32 11.45
CA ALA A 314 22.61 -13.47 11.02
C ALA A 314 21.45 -13.44 12.04
N HIS A 315 21.15 -14.57 12.71
CA HIS A 315 20.22 -14.58 13.84
C HIS A 315 20.65 -13.65 14.96
N ILE A 316 21.92 -13.72 15.37
CA ILE A 316 22.46 -12.86 16.43
C ILE A 316 22.35 -11.38 16.04
N GLU A 317 22.64 -11.03 14.78
CA GLU A 317 22.49 -9.66 14.28
C GLU A 317 21.03 -9.19 14.28
N LEU A 318 20.08 -10.05 13.90
CA LEU A 318 18.65 -9.73 13.93
C LEU A 318 18.12 -9.57 15.35
N ASP A 319 18.59 -10.39 16.29
CA ASP A 319 18.26 -10.27 17.71
C ASP A 319 18.80 -8.97 18.32
N GLN A 320 20.03 -8.58 17.97
CA GLN A 320 20.61 -7.30 18.37
C GLN A 320 19.81 -6.13 17.80
N LEU A 321 19.49 -6.17 16.50
CA LEU A 321 18.70 -5.14 15.84
C LEU A 321 17.29 -5.05 16.43
N TYR A 322 16.69 -6.19 16.79
CA TYR A 322 15.43 -6.25 17.51
C TYR A 322 15.51 -5.50 18.85
N GLU A 323 16.50 -5.80 19.70
CA GLU A 323 16.64 -5.15 21.01
C GLU A 323 16.96 -3.65 20.88
N ASP A 324 17.80 -3.25 19.93
CA ASP A 324 18.13 -1.84 19.67
C ASP A 324 16.89 -1.04 19.23
N VAL A 325 16.13 -1.56 18.27
CA VAL A 325 14.91 -0.90 17.79
C VAL A 325 13.82 -0.95 18.85
N LYS A 326 13.72 -2.02 19.63
CA LYS A 326 12.78 -2.12 20.75
C LYS A 326 13.07 -1.08 21.82
N ALA A 327 14.34 -0.85 22.15
CA ALA A 327 14.75 0.16 23.11
C ALA A 327 14.46 1.58 22.62
N ARG A 328 14.70 1.87 21.32
CA ARG A 328 14.51 3.22 20.75
C ARG A 328 13.08 3.54 20.35
N SER A 329 12.37 2.57 19.77
CA SER A 329 11.13 2.77 19.03
C SER A 329 9.98 1.83 19.46
N GLY A 330 10.24 0.93 20.43
CA GLY A 330 9.25 0.04 21.02
C GLY A 330 9.09 -1.31 20.33
N ALA A 331 8.64 -2.31 21.09
CA ALA A 331 8.65 -3.73 20.69
C ALA A 331 7.85 -4.10 19.43
N GLY A 332 6.87 -3.29 19.03
CA GLY A 332 5.99 -3.61 17.89
C GLY A 332 6.58 -3.16 16.57
N LYS A 333 7.38 -2.07 16.57
CA LYS A 333 8.18 -1.68 15.41
C LYS A 333 9.38 -2.61 15.26
N ALA A 334 9.90 -3.13 16.37
CA ALA A 334 10.94 -4.15 16.36
C ALA A 334 10.44 -5.54 15.91
N ALA A 335 9.14 -5.84 16.03
CA ALA A 335 8.58 -7.17 15.73
C ALA A 335 8.89 -7.68 14.31
N ILE A 336 9.09 -6.76 13.36
CA ILE A 336 9.54 -7.10 12.00
C ILE A 336 10.84 -7.92 12.00
N PHE A 337 11.78 -7.63 12.89
CA PHE A 337 13.04 -8.37 12.97
C PHE A 337 12.88 -9.78 13.54
N ARG A 338 11.82 -10.05 14.31
CA ARG A 338 11.44 -11.41 14.69
C ARG A 338 10.89 -12.18 13.50
N ALA A 339 10.01 -11.56 12.70
CA ALA A 339 9.54 -12.17 11.46
C ALA A 339 10.70 -12.45 10.49
N HIS A 340 11.69 -11.54 10.44
CA HIS A 340 12.93 -11.76 9.68
C HIS A 340 13.73 -12.96 10.21
N ALA A 341 13.82 -13.13 11.53
CA ALA A 341 14.48 -14.28 12.12
C ALA A 341 13.76 -15.60 11.79
N GLU A 342 12.43 -15.60 11.68
CA GLU A 342 11.68 -16.80 11.28
C GLU A 342 12.00 -17.26 9.86
N PHE A 343 12.32 -16.35 8.92
CA PHE A 343 12.79 -16.77 7.59
C PHE A 343 14.12 -17.54 7.63
N LEU A 344 14.97 -17.29 8.64
CA LEU A 344 16.21 -18.02 8.83
C LEU A 344 16.00 -19.40 9.49
N ASN A 345 14.88 -19.59 10.18
CA ASN A 345 14.47 -20.87 10.79
C ASN A 345 13.74 -21.79 9.80
N ASP A 346 13.54 -21.37 8.55
CA ASP A 346 12.87 -22.19 7.54
C ASP A 346 13.78 -23.32 7.03
N ASP A 347 13.56 -24.52 7.56
CA ASP A 347 14.28 -25.73 7.19
C ASP A 347 14.23 -26.02 5.68
N GLU A 348 13.13 -25.67 4.98
CA GLU A 348 13.01 -25.90 3.53
C GLU A 348 14.01 -25.04 2.76
N LEU A 349 14.19 -23.79 3.17
CA LEU A 349 15.11 -22.84 2.55
C LEU A 349 16.57 -23.27 2.77
N VAL A 350 16.88 -23.78 3.96
CA VAL A 350 18.22 -24.32 4.27
C VAL A 350 18.48 -25.61 3.49
N ASP A 351 17.54 -26.55 3.47
CA ASP A 351 17.67 -27.84 2.77
C ASP A 351 17.80 -27.69 1.25
N GLU A 352 17.04 -26.75 0.66
CA GLU A 352 17.16 -26.42 -0.75
C GLU A 352 18.54 -25.82 -1.06
N THR A 353 19.05 -24.94 -0.19
CA THR A 353 20.41 -24.40 -0.31
C THR A 353 21.46 -25.50 -0.21
N MET A 354 21.34 -26.41 0.77
CA MET A 354 22.22 -27.57 0.96
C MET A 354 22.27 -28.47 -0.28
N THR A 355 21.15 -28.61 -0.98
CA THR A 355 21.06 -29.41 -2.21
C THR A 355 21.99 -28.86 -3.31
N TYR A 356 22.12 -27.54 -3.44
CA TYR A 356 23.06 -26.93 -4.39
C TYR A 356 24.52 -27.03 -3.92
N VAL A 357 24.77 -26.87 -2.62
CA VAL A 357 26.12 -27.06 -2.04
C VAL A 357 26.65 -28.47 -2.29
N ARG A 358 25.81 -29.50 -2.06
CA ARG A 358 26.17 -30.90 -2.33
C ARG A 358 26.42 -31.21 -3.80
N LYS A 359 25.89 -30.37 -4.72
CA LYS A 359 26.17 -30.44 -6.17
C LYS A 359 27.46 -29.73 -6.58
N GLY A 360 28.23 -29.17 -5.63
CA GLY A 360 29.53 -28.56 -5.85
C GLY A 360 29.53 -27.02 -5.98
N HIS A 361 28.39 -26.37 -5.69
CA HIS A 361 28.32 -24.91 -5.63
C HIS A 361 28.76 -24.39 -4.26
N SER A 362 29.21 -23.13 -4.19
CA SER A 362 29.53 -22.50 -2.89
C SER A 362 28.25 -22.24 -2.07
N ALA A 363 28.39 -22.07 -0.76
CA ALA A 363 27.30 -21.68 0.11
C ALA A 363 26.70 -20.32 -0.28
N GLY A 364 27.55 -19.35 -0.61
CA GLY A 364 27.12 -18.01 -1.00
C GLY A 364 26.30 -18.00 -2.29
N TRP A 365 26.76 -18.70 -3.33
CA TRP A 365 26.03 -18.80 -4.59
C TRP A 365 24.71 -19.56 -4.42
N SER A 366 24.75 -20.67 -3.69
CA SER A 366 23.57 -21.52 -3.43
C SER A 366 22.49 -20.73 -2.69
N TRP A 367 22.87 -20.01 -1.64
CA TRP A 367 21.96 -19.19 -0.84
C TRP A 367 21.34 -18.06 -1.66
N GLN A 368 22.18 -17.31 -2.39
CA GLN A 368 21.71 -16.24 -3.28
C GLN A 368 20.70 -16.76 -4.31
N LYS A 369 20.97 -17.93 -4.89
CA LYS A 369 20.12 -18.56 -5.89
C LYS A 369 18.74 -18.91 -5.32
N VAL A 370 18.69 -19.57 -4.16
CA VAL A 370 17.45 -19.98 -3.50
C VAL A 370 16.63 -18.76 -3.07
N ILE A 371 17.26 -17.78 -2.41
CA ILE A 371 16.59 -16.54 -2.00
C ILE A 371 15.98 -15.83 -3.21
N GLN A 372 16.75 -15.68 -4.29
CA GLN A 372 16.27 -14.97 -5.47
C GLN A 372 15.07 -15.67 -6.13
N GLU A 373 15.08 -17.00 -6.22
CA GLU A 373 13.95 -17.78 -6.75
C GLU A 373 12.69 -17.64 -5.88
N ARG A 374 12.85 -17.61 -4.55
CA ARG A 374 11.73 -17.42 -3.61
C ARG A 374 11.18 -16.00 -3.68
N VAL A 375 12.03 -14.97 -3.71
CA VAL A 375 11.62 -13.57 -3.86
C VAL A 375 10.88 -13.36 -5.18
N GLU A 376 11.42 -13.85 -6.30
CA GLU A 376 10.77 -13.74 -7.62
C GLU A 376 9.41 -14.46 -7.64
N SER A 377 9.33 -15.64 -7.02
CA SER A 377 8.08 -16.39 -6.88
C SER A 377 7.03 -15.60 -6.08
N MET A 378 7.39 -15.05 -4.92
CA MET A 378 6.50 -14.25 -4.08
C MET A 378 6.02 -12.97 -4.79
N GLN A 379 6.92 -12.25 -5.47
CA GLN A 379 6.57 -11.05 -6.23
C GLN A 379 5.59 -11.35 -7.39
N SER A 380 5.63 -12.56 -7.95
CA SER A 380 4.75 -12.95 -9.06
C SER A 380 3.28 -13.21 -8.66
N VAL A 381 2.97 -13.29 -7.36
CA VAL A 381 1.62 -13.59 -6.85
C VAL A 381 0.64 -12.43 -7.06
N GLY A 382 1.14 -11.21 -7.31
CA GLY A 382 0.31 -10.04 -7.61
C GLY A 382 -0.45 -9.46 -6.40
N ASP A 383 -0.17 -9.96 -5.20
CA ASP A 383 -0.72 -9.50 -3.93
C ASP A 383 0.26 -8.49 -3.27
N PRO A 384 -0.18 -7.28 -2.90
CA PRO A 384 0.69 -6.26 -2.27
C PRO A 384 1.32 -6.67 -0.93
N VAL A 385 0.62 -7.47 -0.11
CA VAL A 385 1.13 -7.97 1.18
C VAL A 385 2.25 -8.99 0.94
N ILE A 386 2.05 -9.90 -0.01
CA ILE A 386 3.07 -10.89 -0.40
C ILE A 386 4.27 -10.19 -1.04
N ALA A 387 4.04 -9.16 -1.85
CA ALA A 387 5.11 -8.34 -2.42
C ALA A 387 5.94 -7.66 -1.33
N GLY A 388 5.31 -7.14 -0.27
CA GLY A 388 6.01 -6.61 0.91
C GLY A 388 6.88 -7.67 1.60
N ARG A 389 6.34 -8.88 1.84
CA ARG A 389 7.11 -9.99 2.44
C ARG A 389 8.26 -10.47 1.55
N ALA A 390 8.16 -10.32 0.24
CA ALA A 390 9.25 -10.66 -0.67
C ALA A 390 10.45 -9.72 -0.49
N VAL A 391 10.20 -8.44 -0.20
CA VAL A 391 11.25 -7.47 0.16
C VAL A 391 11.92 -7.89 1.48
N ASP A 392 11.13 -8.29 2.48
CA ASP A 392 11.64 -8.75 3.78
C ASP A 392 12.53 -10.01 3.65
N LEU A 393 12.10 -11.01 2.86
CA LEU A 393 12.91 -12.19 2.57
C LEU A 393 14.21 -11.84 1.83
N GLY A 394 14.16 -10.88 0.91
CA GLY A 394 15.34 -10.36 0.24
C GLY A 394 16.34 -9.69 1.20
N ASP A 395 15.84 -8.92 2.18
CA ASP A 395 16.65 -8.29 3.23
C ASP A 395 17.38 -9.35 4.09
N VAL A 396 16.64 -10.35 4.56
CA VAL A 396 17.19 -11.49 5.33
C VAL A 396 18.21 -12.28 4.51
N GLY A 397 17.88 -12.56 3.25
CA GLY A 397 18.77 -13.27 2.34
C GLY A 397 20.09 -12.54 2.12
N ASN A 398 20.04 -11.21 1.91
CA ASN A 398 21.22 -10.38 1.76
C ASN A 398 22.08 -10.34 3.02
N ARG A 399 21.47 -10.36 4.22
CA ARG A 399 22.21 -10.40 5.49
C ARG A 399 23.11 -11.64 5.60
N VAL A 400 22.55 -12.83 5.37
CA VAL A 400 23.32 -14.08 5.37
C VAL A 400 24.36 -14.07 4.24
N LEU A 401 24.01 -13.54 3.07
CA LEU A 401 24.91 -13.47 1.92
C LEU A 401 26.15 -12.61 2.21
N LYS A 402 26.02 -11.50 2.95
CA LYS A 402 27.15 -10.66 3.40
C LYS A 402 28.15 -11.44 4.26
N LEU A 403 27.65 -12.32 5.13
CA LEU A 403 28.49 -13.17 5.99
C LEU A 403 29.17 -14.31 5.23
N LEU A 404 28.63 -14.70 4.07
CA LEU A 404 29.18 -15.74 3.20
C LEU A 404 30.19 -15.19 2.17
N ALA A 405 30.12 -13.90 1.85
CA ALA A 405 30.96 -13.26 0.86
C ALA A 405 32.45 -13.29 1.28
N GLY A 406 33.33 -13.62 0.33
CA GLY A 406 34.79 -13.59 0.54
C GLY A 406 35.38 -12.19 0.42
N ALA A 407 34.67 -11.28 -0.24
CA ALA A 407 34.92 -9.84 -0.30
C ALA A 407 33.59 -9.12 -0.50
N VAL A 408 33.42 -7.98 0.15
CA VAL A 408 32.40 -6.98 -0.17
C VAL A 408 33.15 -5.88 -0.91
N ASP A 409 32.71 -5.46 -2.09
CA ASP A 409 33.34 -4.30 -2.74
C ASP A 409 33.19 -3.05 -1.82
N ASP A 410 34.35 -2.48 -1.45
CA ASP A 410 34.62 -1.22 -0.72
C ASP A 410 34.10 -1.00 0.72
N GLU A 411 34.53 0.09 1.35
CA GLU A 411 34.27 0.49 2.76
C GLU A 411 32.78 0.70 3.10
N PRO A 412 32.31 0.35 4.32
CA PRO A 412 30.91 0.55 4.73
C PRO A 412 30.42 1.99 4.53
N PHE A 413 29.13 2.16 4.22
CA PHE A 413 28.49 3.48 4.19
C PHE A 413 28.48 4.06 5.61
N ILE A 414 29.52 4.80 5.95
CA ILE A 414 29.60 5.56 7.19
C ILE A 414 29.78 7.02 6.76
N PRO A 415 28.73 7.85 6.86
CA PRO A 415 28.91 9.27 6.69
C PRO A 415 29.92 9.76 7.73
N GLU A 416 31.00 10.41 7.26
CA GLU A 416 31.93 11.12 8.14
C GLU A 416 31.30 12.40 8.68
N GLU A 417 30.35 12.99 7.94
CA GLU A 417 29.62 14.20 8.26
C GLU A 417 28.10 13.96 8.17
N PRO A 418 27.25 14.81 8.80
CA PRO A 418 25.80 14.69 8.66
C PRO A 418 25.32 14.93 7.22
N VAL A 419 24.51 14.01 6.68
CA VAL A 419 24.07 14.01 5.27
C VAL A 419 22.56 13.82 5.12
N ILE A 420 22.03 14.20 3.95
CA ILE A 420 20.72 13.76 3.46
C ILE A 420 20.93 12.49 2.61
N LEU A 421 20.32 11.39 3.00
CA LEU A 421 20.50 10.11 2.32
C LEU A 421 19.61 10.02 1.07
N ILE A 422 20.17 9.61 -0.07
CA ILE A 422 19.42 9.29 -1.29
C ILE A 422 19.51 7.79 -1.53
N ALA A 423 18.39 7.08 -1.70
CA ALA A 423 18.40 5.65 -1.99
C ALA A 423 17.36 5.27 -3.06
N GLU A 424 17.53 4.12 -3.72
CA GLU A 424 16.47 3.56 -4.57
C GLU A 424 15.26 3.15 -3.71
N ASP A 425 15.56 2.42 -2.65
CA ASP A 425 14.68 2.05 -1.55
C ASP A 425 15.55 1.87 -0.29
N LEU A 426 14.93 1.77 0.89
CA LEU A 426 15.61 1.41 2.13
C LEU A 426 14.89 0.23 2.76
N THR A 427 15.61 -0.86 3.06
CA THR A 427 15.02 -1.99 3.76
C THR A 427 14.72 -1.64 5.23
N PRO A 428 13.89 -2.43 5.93
CA PRO A 428 13.73 -2.26 7.38
C PRO A 428 15.05 -2.30 8.14
N SER A 429 15.97 -3.20 7.75
CA SER A 429 17.31 -3.27 8.34
C SER A 429 18.12 -2.00 8.09
N ASP A 430 18.11 -1.47 6.86
CA ASP A 430 18.82 -0.23 6.52
C ASP A 430 18.31 0.92 7.38
N THR A 431 16.98 1.10 7.41
CA THR A 431 16.34 2.23 8.11
C THR A 431 16.54 2.17 9.62
N ALA A 432 16.51 0.98 10.22
CA ALA A 432 16.76 0.79 11.65
C ALA A 432 18.22 1.03 12.05
N SER A 433 19.15 0.80 11.12
CA SER A 433 20.59 1.01 11.34
C SER A 433 21.02 2.47 11.16
N LEU A 434 20.12 3.35 10.68
CA LEU A 434 20.43 4.77 10.50
C LEU A 434 20.75 5.42 11.85
N ASP A 435 21.87 6.15 11.89
CA ASP A 435 22.25 6.98 13.01
C ASP A 435 21.63 8.38 12.85
N PRO A 436 20.65 8.78 13.68
CA PRO A 436 20.01 10.09 13.57
C PRO A 436 20.99 11.26 13.76
N ALA A 437 22.16 11.04 14.38
CA ALA A 437 23.18 12.08 14.50
C ALA A 437 23.91 12.37 13.17
N LYS A 438 23.86 11.43 12.23
CA LYS A 438 24.55 11.50 10.93
C LYS A 438 23.61 11.57 9.74
N ILE A 439 22.36 11.14 9.89
CA ILE A 439 21.37 11.16 8.84
C ILE A 439 20.36 12.24 9.17
N LEU A 440 20.51 13.40 8.51
CA LEU A 440 19.67 14.57 8.71
C LEU A 440 18.26 14.38 8.15
N GLY A 441 18.13 13.51 7.16
CA GLY A 441 16.91 13.23 6.42
C GLY A 441 17.18 12.20 5.33
N PHE A 442 16.14 11.65 4.71
CA PHE A 442 16.34 10.76 3.56
C PHE A 442 15.27 10.90 2.47
N CYS A 443 15.65 10.49 1.27
CA CYS A 443 14.86 10.55 0.06
C CYS A 443 14.98 9.22 -0.68
N THR A 444 13.85 8.56 -0.98
CA THR A 444 13.85 7.33 -1.79
C THR A 444 13.23 7.54 -3.17
N ALA A 445 13.78 6.87 -4.19
CA ALA A 445 13.25 6.88 -5.55
C ALA A 445 11.91 6.14 -5.63
N SER A 446 11.77 5.06 -4.87
CA SER A 446 10.57 4.22 -4.77
C SER A 446 9.96 4.25 -3.36
N GLY A 447 8.84 3.54 -3.16
CA GLY A 447 8.16 3.47 -1.87
C GLY A 447 6.99 4.46 -1.71
N GLY A 448 6.15 4.18 -0.71
CA GLY A 448 4.94 4.95 -0.40
C GLY A 448 4.92 5.49 1.04
N PRO A 449 4.03 6.45 1.35
CA PRO A 449 3.95 7.10 2.67
C PRO A 449 3.50 6.16 3.81
N THR A 450 3.03 4.96 3.46
CA THR A 450 2.65 3.86 4.37
C THR A 450 3.68 2.74 4.42
N SER A 451 4.81 2.85 3.70
CA SER A 451 5.88 1.85 3.75
C SER A 451 6.48 1.75 5.16
N HIS A 452 7.07 0.59 5.48
CA HIS A 452 7.80 0.39 6.73
C HIS A 452 8.89 1.46 6.92
N THR A 453 9.57 1.84 5.85
CA THR A 453 10.55 2.93 5.79
C THR A 453 9.95 4.27 6.25
N ALA A 454 8.76 4.63 5.75
CA ALA A 454 8.06 5.84 6.18
C ALA A 454 7.60 5.79 7.66
N ILE A 455 7.22 4.62 8.16
CA ILE A 455 6.83 4.42 9.56
C ILE A 455 8.03 4.58 10.50
N ILE A 456 9.18 4.01 10.14
CA ILE A 456 10.42 4.10 10.92
C ILE A 456 10.96 5.54 10.89
N ALA A 457 10.90 6.24 9.76
CA ALA A 457 11.30 7.65 9.64
C ALA A 457 10.59 8.53 10.67
N ARG A 458 9.26 8.43 10.74
CA ARG A 458 8.43 9.17 11.70
C ARG A 458 8.77 8.81 13.15
N SER A 459 9.18 7.57 13.41
CA SER A 459 9.55 7.16 14.77
C SER A 459 10.90 7.67 15.21
N LEU A 460 11.82 7.85 14.26
CA LEU A 460 13.14 8.39 14.50
C LEU A 460 13.16 9.94 14.45
N ASP A 461 12.00 10.57 14.17
CA ASP A 461 11.86 12.01 13.92
C ASP A 461 12.83 12.52 12.83
N ILE A 462 13.07 11.67 11.82
CA ILE A 462 13.93 12.00 10.67
C ILE A 462 13.02 12.46 9.52
N PRO A 463 13.19 13.68 8.99
CA PRO A 463 12.45 14.14 7.80
C PRO A 463 12.68 13.23 6.61
N ALA A 464 11.62 12.89 5.88
CA ALA A 464 11.70 11.92 4.79
C ALA A 464 10.70 12.19 3.66
N ILE A 465 11.16 11.99 2.43
CA ILE A 465 10.33 11.94 1.22
C ILE A 465 10.54 10.62 0.48
N VAL A 466 9.48 10.08 -0.12
CA VAL A 466 9.52 8.79 -0.82
C VAL A 466 8.87 8.89 -2.20
N GLY A 467 9.22 8.00 -3.12
CA GLY A 467 8.62 7.95 -4.45
C GLY A 467 8.99 9.15 -5.33
N THR A 468 10.23 9.63 -5.23
CA THR A 468 10.76 10.75 -6.06
C THR A 468 11.10 10.37 -7.50
N GLY A 469 11.04 9.07 -7.82
CA GLY A 469 11.38 8.54 -9.14
C GLY A 469 12.89 8.35 -9.34
N PRO A 470 13.30 7.65 -10.41
CA PRO A 470 14.68 7.22 -10.61
C PRO A 470 15.66 8.36 -10.90
N ALA A 471 15.18 9.56 -11.23
CA ALA A 471 16.02 10.72 -11.52
C ALA A 471 16.90 11.12 -10.33
N ILE A 472 16.42 10.92 -9.08
CA ILE A 472 17.17 11.25 -7.86
C ILE A 472 18.48 10.46 -7.74
N LEU A 473 18.54 9.25 -8.31
CA LEU A 473 19.69 8.34 -8.23
C LEU A 473 20.86 8.78 -9.11
N HIS A 474 20.68 9.81 -9.95
CA HIS A 474 21.76 10.37 -10.75
C HIS A 474 22.42 11.59 -10.09
N GLN A 475 21.96 12.00 -8.91
CA GLN A 475 22.45 13.21 -8.25
C GLN A 475 23.79 12.97 -7.56
N PRO A 476 24.86 13.72 -7.88
CA PRO A 476 26.19 13.43 -7.37
C PRO A 476 26.29 13.67 -5.85
N ASP A 477 27.11 12.86 -5.20
CA ASP A 477 27.41 13.00 -3.78
C ASP A 477 27.98 14.38 -3.45
N GLY A 478 27.64 14.91 -2.27
CA GLY A 478 28.13 16.19 -1.77
C GLY A 478 27.34 17.41 -2.26
N VAL A 479 26.36 17.23 -3.16
CA VAL A 479 25.47 18.33 -3.57
C VAL A 479 24.67 18.81 -2.37
N LEU A 480 24.78 20.10 -2.04
CA LEU A 480 23.97 20.69 -0.99
C LEU A 480 22.49 20.63 -1.36
N ALA A 481 21.66 20.22 -0.40
CA ALA A 481 20.21 20.15 -0.59
C ALA A 481 19.45 20.59 0.66
N ILE A 482 18.19 20.96 0.44
CA ILE A 482 17.18 21.18 1.48
C ILE A 482 16.07 20.16 1.24
N LEU A 483 15.87 19.25 2.19
CA LEU A 483 14.80 18.28 2.20
C LEU A 483 13.63 18.86 3.00
N ASP A 484 12.51 19.05 2.32
CA ASP A 484 11.24 19.48 2.88
C ASP A 484 10.31 18.27 2.99
N GLY A 485 10.31 17.65 4.17
CA GLY A 485 9.48 16.50 4.49
C GLY A 485 8.01 16.84 4.62
N ASP A 486 7.64 18.10 4.92
CA ASP A 486 6.25 18.55 5.00
C ASP A 486 5.64 18.77 3.61
N GLY A 487 6.36 19.52 2.77
CA GLY A 487 5.97 19.83 1.40
C GLY A 487 6.25 18.69 0.41
N GLY A 488 7.03 17.68 0.79
CA GLY A 488 7.35 16.52 -0.04
C GLY A 488 8.33 16.83 -1.18
N ASN A 489 9.28 17.75 -0.97
CA ASN A 489 10.21 18.19 -2.02
C ASN A 489 11.67 18.10 -1.55
N LEU A 490 12.57 17.79 -2.48
CA LEU A 490 14.01 17.97 -2.30
C LEU A 490 14.49 19.09 -3.23
N TYR A 491 15.07 20.13 -2.65
CA TYR A 491 15.63 21.26 -3.37
C TYR A 491 17.15 21.13 -3.47
N LEU A 492 17.68 21.05 -4.68
CA LEU A 492 19.10 20.85 -4.93
C LEU A 492 19.80 22.16 -5.30
N LYS A 493 21.06 22.27 -4.88
CA LYS A 493 21.92 23.46 -5.08
C LYS A 493 21.18 24.75 -4.69
N PRO A 494 20.66 24.83 -3.46
CA PRO A 494 19.99 26.03 -2.98
C PRO A 494 20.97 27.21 -2.92
N SER A 495 20.45 28.42 -3.12
CA SER A 495 21.22 29.64 -2.87
C SER A 495 21.63 29.74 -1.39
N LYS A 496 22.62 30.59 -1.09
CA LYS A 496 22.99 30.86 0.32
C LYS A 496 21.82 31.45 1.12
N ASP A 497 21.03 32.28 0.48
CA ASP A 497 19.86 32.93 1.09
C ASP A 497 18.76 31.90 1.42
N ASP A 498 18.57 30.90 0.56
CA ASP A 498 17.66 29.77 0.82
C ASP A 498 18.14 28.91 1.99
N VAL A 499 19.45 28.63 2.06
CA VAL A 499 20.04 27.87 3.18
C VAL A 499 19.91 28.62 4.50
N GLU A 500 20.18 29.93 4.51
CA GLU A 500 20.06 30.76 5.72
C GLU A 500 18.61 30.89 6.17
N SER A 501 17.68 31.15 5.25
CA SER A 501 16.25 31.24 5.57
C SER A 501 15.69 29.89 6.06
N ALA A 502 16.10 28.78 5.47
CA ALA A 502 15.72 27.44 5.93
C ALA A 502 16.26 27.15 7.34
N ARG A 503 17.52 27.50 7.63
CA ARG A 503 18.11 27.36 8.98
C ARG A 503 17.41 28.22 10.03
N GLN A 504 17.03 29.44 9.67
CA GLN A 504 16.24 30.31 10.55
C GLN A 504 14.90 29.67 10.90
N VAL A 505 14.19 29.13 9.90
CA VAL A 505 12.93 28.42 10.12
C VAL A 505 13.14 27.18 11.00
N GLN A 506 14.18 26.37 10.74
CA GLN A 506 14.52 25.21 11.57
C GLN A 506 14.77 25.61 13.03
N GLY A 507 15.54 26.69 13.27
CA GLY A 507 15.80 27.23 14.61
C GLY A 507 14.53 27.69 15.32
N VAL A 508 13.67 28.44 14.63
CA VAL A 508 12.38 28.89 15.17
C VAL A 508 11.48 27.71 15.54
N LEU A 509 11.40 26.68 14.68
CA LEU A 509 10.62 25.48 14.96
C LEU A 509 11.14 24.72 16.19
N GLN A 510 12.46 24.60 16.33
CA GLN A 510 13.06 23.94 17.50
C GLN A 510 12.79 24.74 18.79
N GLU A 511 13.00 26.05 18.76
CA GLU A 511 12.69 26.91 19.91
C GLU A 511 11.21 26.85 20.30
N MET A 512 10.31 26.79 19.32
CA MET A 512 8.88 26.58 19.55
C MET A 512 8.62 25.23 20.24
N ARG A 513 9.15 24.12 19.70
CA ARG A 513 8.99 22.78 20.30
C ARG A 513 9.50 22.75 21.74
N ASP A 514 10.67 23.34 22.00
CA ASP A 514 11.24 23.41 23.34
C ASP A 514 10.36 24.22 24.30
N ALA A 515 9.80 25.35 23.85
CA ALA A 515 8.89 26.16 24.65
C ALA A 515 7.56 25.43 24.94
N GLU A 516 7.02 24.73 23.95
CA GLU A 516 5.82 23.89 24.09
C GLU A 516 6.07 22.77 25.10
N TYR A 517 7.21 22.08 24.99
CA TYR A 517 7.59 21.01 25.90
C TYR A 517 7.81 21.50 27.35
N ARG A 518 8.38 22.70 27.55
CA ARG A 518 8.52 23.30 28.89
C ARG A 518 7.18 23.53 29.59
N THR A 519 6.13 23.83 28.81
CA THR A 519 4.77 24.13 29.33
C THR A 519 3.82 22.94 29.21
N ARG A 520 4.32 21.72 28.94
CA ARG A 520 3.49 20.54 28.66
C ARG A 520 2.57 20.12 29.82
N TYR A 521 3.00 20.35 31.07
CA TYR A 521 2.20 20.03 32.26
C TYR A 521 1.12 21.07 32.58
N GLU A 522 1.16 22.24 31.95
CA GLU A 522 0.08 23.21 32.11
C GLU A 522 -1.20 22.68 31.42
N PRO A 523 -2.39 22.89 32.03
CA PRO A 523 -3.65 22.47 31.42
C PRO A 523 -3.92 23.22 30.11
N ALA A 524 -4.70 22.61 29.21
CA ALA A 524 -5.22 23.32 28.04
C ALA A 524 -6.43 24.19 28.44
N LEU A 525 -6.11 25.39 28.93
CA LEU A 525 -7.07 26.46 29.19
C LEU A 525 -6.99 27.49 28.06
N THR A 526 -8.07 27.67 27.33
CA THR A 526 -8.21 28.80 26.41
C THR A 526 -8.10 30.13 27.17
N PRO A 527 -7.70 31.25 26.52
CA PRO A 527 -7.57 32.54 27.22
C PRO A 527 -8.87 33.07 27.84
N ASP A 528 -10.04 32.61 27.40
CA ASP A 528 -11.35 32.91 27.98
C ASP A 528 -11.84 31.86 29.00
N GLY A 529 -10.94 30.98 29.46
CA GLY A 529 -11.15 30.12 30.63
C GLY A 529 -11.83 28.78 30.35
N HIS A 530 -12.11 28.44 29.09
CA HIS A 530 -12.62 27.11 28.73
C HIS A 530 -11.50 26.07 28.78
N ARG A 531 -11.73 24.99 29.56
CA ARG A 531 -10.80 23.87 29.71
C ARG A 531 -11.13 22.77 28.70
N VAL A 532 -10.09 22.20 28.11
CA VAL A 532 -10.14 21.00 27.26
C VAL A 532 -9.17 19.99 27.85
N GLU A 533 -9.58 18.73 27.97
CA GLU A 533 -8.72 17.66 28.43
C GLU A 533 -7.88 17.14 27.25
N ILE A 534 -6.55 17.16 27.39
CA ILE A 534 -5.64 16.65 26.36
C ILE A 534 -4.99 15.37 26.87
N VAL A 535 -5.37 14.25 26.26
CA VAL A 535 -5.05 12.90 26.71
C VAL A 535 -4.36 12.11 25.59
N ALA A 536 -3.77 10.98 25.94
CA ALA A 536 -3.06 10.13 24.98
C ALA A 536 -3.95 9.03 24.39
N ASN A 537 -3.66 8.71 23.13
CA ASN A 537 -4.05 7.48 22.47
C ASN A 537 -2.83 6.54 22.48
N ILE A 538 -2.98 5.39 23.14
CA ILE A 538 -1.90 4.42 23.34
C ILE A 538 -2.33 3.02 22.89
N GLY A 539 -1.35 2.21 22.52
CA GLY A 539 -1.53 0.81 22.13
C GLY A 539 -0.72 -0.18 22.95
N LYS A 540 0.03 0.26 23.98
CA LYS A 540 0.83 -0.60 24.86
C LYS A 540 0.93 -0.06 26.27
N ALA A 541 1.19 -0.95 27.23
CA ALA A 541 1.32 -0.58 28.64
C ALA A 541 2.42 0.47 28.91
N ALA A 542 3.61 0.28 28.32
CA ALA A 542 4.75 1.18 28.51
C ALA A 542 4.49 2.63 28.03
N GLU A 543 3.55 2.82 27.10
CA GLU A 543 3.22 4.15 26.56
C GLU A 543 2.41 4.99 27.56
N ALA A 544 1.82 4.38 28.59
CA ALA A 544 1.10 5.10 29.64
C ALA A 544 2.03 6.04 30.42
N ALA A 545 3.23 5.58 30.79
CA ALA A 545 4.22 6.43 31.46
C ALA A 545 4.71 7.57 30.54
N GLN A 546 4.97 7.26 29.27
CA GLN A 546 5.39 8.24 28.26
C GLN A 546 4.32 9.32 28.05
N ALA A 547 3.04 8.95 28.07
CA ALA A 547 1.93 9.90 27.99
C ALA A 547 1.96 10.90 29.16
N VAL A 548 2.18 10.43 30.39
CA VAL A 548 2.31 11.30 31.57
C VAL A 548 3.53 12.21 31.43
N GLU A 549 4.68 11.66 31.01
CA GLU A 549 5.92 12.44 30.79
C GLU A 549 5.76 13.54 29.73
N ALA A 550 4.99 13.26 28.68
CA ALA A 550 4.64 14.23 27.64
C ALA A 550 3.58 15.26 28.09
N GLY A 551 3.07 15.15 29.32
CA GLY A 551 2.09 16.07 29.90
C GLY A 551 0.64 15.72 29.58
N GLY A 552 0.35 14.49 29.16
CA GLY A 552 -1.03 14.01 28.96
C GLY A 552 -1.81 13.98 30.27
N GLU A 553 -3.08 14.38 30.23
CA GLU A 553 -4.00 14.42 31.39
C GLU A 553 -4.73 13.09 31.61
N GLY A 554 -4.23 12.00 31.02
CA GLY A 554 -4.81 10.67 31.04
C GLY A 554 -4.64 9.95 29.70
N VAL A 555 -5.36 8.84 29.55
CA VAL A 555 -5.47 8.08 28.31
C VAL A 555 -6.92 8.06 27.87
N GLY A 556 -7.25 8.75 26.78
CA GLY A 556 -8.60 8.80 26.22
C GLY A 556 -8.90 7.66 25.26
N LEU A 557 -7.86 6.91 24.85
CA LEU A 557 -8.02 5.68 24.07
C LEU A 557 -6.86 4.72 24.36
N MET A 558 -7.15 3.62 25.04
CA MET A 558 -6.28 2.45 25.07
C MET A 558 -6.79 1.41 24.06
N ARG A 559 -6.00 1.17 23.02
CA ARG A 559 -6.26 0.15 22.00
C ARG A 559 -5.84 -1.22 22.53
N THR A 560 -6.79 -2.14 22.71
CA THR A 560 -6.52 -3.44 23.33
C THR A 560 -6.02 -4.51 22.36
N GLU A 561 -6.00 -4.24 21.05
CA GLU A 561 -5.67 -5.26 20.04
C GLU A 561 -4.23 -5.79 20.17
N PHE A 562 -3.30 -5.02 20.73
CA PHE A 562 -1.92 -5.48 20.94
C PHE A 562 -1.81 -6.74 21.82
N LEU A 563 -2.80 -7.01 22.68
CA LEU A 563 -2.86 -8.22 23.50
C LEU A 563 -3.34 -9.45 22.74
N PHE A 564 -3.90 -9.26 21.55
CA PHE A 564 -4.56 -10.29 20.74
C PHE A 564 -3.83 -10.54 19.41
N LEU A 565 -3.07 -9.57 18.90
CA LEU A 565 -2.31 -9.72 17.66
C LEU A 565 -1.00 -10.49 17.89
N GLU A 566 -0.45 -11.07 16.82
CA GLU A 566 0.88 -11.73 16.79
C GLU A 566 1.05 -12.87 17.82
N ARG A 567 0.00 -13.66 18.05
CA ARG A 567 0.02 -14.81 18.96
C ARG A 567 -0.82 -15.98 18.46
N ALA A 568 -0.62 -17.15 19.08
CA ALA A 568 -1.29 -18.40 18.70
C ALA A 568 -2.64 -18.59 19.40
N ASP A 569 -2.86 -17.95 20.55
CA ASP A 569 -4.06 -18.12 21.38
C ASP A 569 -4.55 -16.76 21.94
N PRO A 570 -5.85 -16.62 22.23
CA PRO A 570 -6.37 -15.41 22.87
C PRO A 570 -5.69 -15.13 24.23
N PRO A 571 -5.48 -13.86 24.62
CA PRO A 571 -4.95 -13.51 25.93
C PRO A 571 -5.84 -13.99 27.06
N SER A 572 -5.22 -14.56 28.08
CA SER A 572 -5.90 -14.93 29.32
C SER A 572 -6.39 -13.69 30.07
N GLU A 573 -7.37 -13.87 30.95
CA GLU A 573 -7.85 -12.79 31.82
C GLU A 573 -6.73 -12.19 32.68
N ASP A 574 -5.83 -13.04 33.20
CA ASP A 574 -4.73 -12.59 34.07
C ASP A 574 -3.70 -11.75 33.29
N GLU A 575 -3.32 -12.15 32.08
CA GLU A 575 -2.44 -11.33 31.21
C GLU A 575 -3.06 -9.96 30.93
N GLN A 576 -4.36 -9.91 30.62
CA GLN A 576 -5.07 -8.65 30.39
C GLN A 576 -5.12 -7.79 31.65
N PHE A 577 -5.44 -8.40 32.80
CA PHE A 577 -5.48 -7.72 34.10
C PHE A 577 -4.13 -7.13 34.49
N GLU A 578 -3.04 -7.88 34.29
CA GLU A 578 -1.67 -7.40 34.56
C GLU A 578 -1.33 -6.19 33.70
N ALA A 579 -1.58 -6.27 32.40
CA ALA A 579 -1.34 -5.16 31.48
C ALA A 579 -2.15 -3.91 31.87
N TYR A 580 -3.45 -4.04 32.12
CA TYR A 580 -4.30 -2.91 32.53
C TYR A 580 -3.87 -2.34 33.89
N SER A 581 -3.49 -3.20 34.84
CA SER A 581 -3.03 -2.77 36.17
C SER A 581 -1.69 -2.02 36.11
N GLU A 582 -0.78 -2.41 35.22
CA GLU A 582 0.47 -1.68 34.97
C GLU A 582 0.18 -0.26 34.47
N MET A 583 -0.71 -0.13 33.49
CA MET A 583 -1.12 1.18 32.96
C MET A 583 -1.75 2.08 34.02
N VAL A 584 -2.67 1.54 34.81
CA VAL A 584 -3.34 2.28 35.89
C VAL A 584 -2.33 2.79 36.91
N LYS A 585 -1.33 1.97 37.28
CA LYS A 585 -0.25 2.40 38.19
C LYS A 585 0.60 3.50 37.57
N ALA A 586 0.97 3.37 36.29
CA ALA A 586 1.76 4.36 35.56
C ALA A 586 1.05 5.72 35.46
N LEU A 587 -0.28 5.71 35.34
CA LEU A 587 -1.11 6.92 35.26
C LEU A 587 -1.30 7.64 36.60
N ALA A 588 -0.91 7.04 37.72
CA ALA A 588 -0.87 7.68 39.04
C ALA A 588 -2.16 8.45 39.43
N GLY A 589 -3.32 7.89 39.08
CA GLY A 589 -4.64 8.48 39.37
C GLY A 589 -5.30 9.22 38.20
N LEU A 590 -4.60 9.43 37.08
CA LEU A 590 -5.20 9.94 35.85
C LEU A 590 -6.13 8.88 35.20
N PRO A 591 -7.18 9.29 34.46
CA PRO A 591 -8.14 8.37 33.87
C PRO A 591 -7.54 7.52 32.75
N LEU A 592 -8.02 6.28 32.65
CA LEU A 592 -7.73 5.33 31.58
C LEU A 592 -9.02 4.87 30.91
N ILE A 593 -9.26 5.28 29.67
CA ILE A 593 -10.37 4.79 28.85
C ILE A 593 -9.91 3.56 28.06
N ILE A 594 -10.40 2.39 28.47
CA ILE A 594 -10.10 1.12 27.79
C ILE A 594 -11.16 0.85 26.72
N ARG A 595 -10.72 0.79 25.46
CA ARG A 595 -11.59 0.35 24.37
C ARG A 595 -11.59 -1.17 24.32
N THR A 596 -12.77 -1.78 24.37
CA THR A 596 -12.89 -3.23 24.21
C THR A 596 -12.42 -3.66 22.82
N LEU A 597 -12.22 -4.96 22.63
CA LEU A 597 -11.58 -5.52 21.44
C LEU A 597 -12.21 -5.02 20.13
N ASP A 598 -11.41 -4.40 19.26
CA ASP A 598 -11.80 -4.00 17.89
C ASP A 598 -10.89 -4.66 16.86
N ILE A 599 -11.23 -5.93 16.62
CA ILE A 599 -10.64 -6.81 15.62
C ILE A 599 -11.71 -7.19 14.58
N GLY A 600 -11.24 -7.42 13.35
CA GLY A 600 -12.04 -7.54 12.13
C GLY A 600 -11.81 -6.32 11.23
N GLY A 601 -12.09 -6.45 9.92
CA GLY A 601 -11.61 -5.49 8.93
C GLY A 601 -10.32 -5.97 8.26
N ASP A 602 -9.28 -5.15 8.33
CA ASP A 602 -7.94 -5.37 7.77
C ASP A 602 -7.03 -6.26 8.64
N LYS A 603 -7.46 -6.60 9.87
CA LYS A 603 -6.63 -7.30 10.86
C LYS A 603 -6.96 -8.80 10.88
N GLU A 604 -6.07 -9.63 10.32
CA GLU A 604 -6.19 -11.08 10.38
C GLU A 604 -5.70 -11.64 11.73
N VAL A 605 -6.53 -12.45 12.38
CA VAL A 605 -6.17 -13.17 13.61
C VAL A 605 -6.45 -14.65 13.42
N PRO A 606 -5.44 -15.44 12.98
CA PRO A 606 -5.66 -16.81 12.51
C PRO A 606 -6.37 -17.72 13.52
N TYR A 607 -6.04 -17.62 14.81
CA TYR A 607 -6.61 -18.48 15.85
C TYR A 607 -8.11 -18.20 16.14
N LEU A 608 -8.63 -17.05 15.70
CA LEU A 608 -10.06 -16.74 15.86
C LEU A 608 -10.94 -17.46 14.83
N ASN A 609 -10.34 -18.00 13.76
CA ASN A 609 -11.03 -18.71 12.67
C ASN A 609 -12.26 -17.94 12.14
N LEU A 610 -12.10 -16.63 11.94
CA LEU A 610 -13.18 -15.79 11.43
C LEU A 610 -13.48 -16.14 9.97
N PRO A 611 -14.76 -16.20 9.54
CA PRO A 611 -15.10 -16.41 8.15
C PRO A 611 -14.54 -15.29 7.27
N ALA A 612 -14.09 -15.63 6.07
CA ALA A 612 -13.73 -14.61 5.08
C ALA A 612 -14.98 -13.82 4.68
N GLU A 613 -14.87 -12.50 4.69
CA GLU A 613 -15.94 -11.58 4.30
C GLU A 613 -15.54 -10.80 3.05
N ALA A 614 -16.50 -10.56 2.15
CA ALA A 614 -16.24 -9.75 0.96
C ALA A 614 -15.92 -8.28 1.29
N ASN A 615 -16.46 -7.78 2.41
CA ASN A 615 -16.23 -6.41 2.88
C ASN A 615 -15.96 -6.43 4.40
N PRO A 616 -14.74 -6.75 4.84
CA PRO A 616 -14.43 -6.91 6.26
C PRO A 616 -14.71 -5.64 7.09
N PHE A 617 -14.52 -4.45 6.50
CA PHE A 617 -14.85 -3.18 7.16
C PHE A 617 -16.34 -3.00 7.42
N LEU A 618 -17.24 -3.75 6.76
CA LEU A 618 -18.69 -3.65 6.94
C LEU A 618 -19.28 -4.85 7.70
N GLY A 619 -18.48 -5.85 8.07
CA GLY A 619 -18.96 -7.11 8.64
C GLY A 619 -18.77 -7.27 10.15
N VAL A 620 -18.38 -8.48 10.58
CA VAL A 620 -18.31 -8.87 11.99
C VAL A 620 -17.00 -8.39 12.63
N ARG A 621 -17.05 -7.21 13.25
CA ARG A 621 -15.92 -6.60 13.97
C ARG A 621 -16.36 -5.79 15.19
N GLY A 622 -15.40 -5.43 16.05
CA GLY A 622 -15.65 -4.62 17.24
C GLY A 622 -16.69 -5.26 18.17
N VAL A 623 -17.64 -4.47 18.68
CA VAL A 623 -18.67 -4.97 19.60
C VAL A 623 -19.48 -6.14 19.02
N ARG A 624 -19.68 -6.21 17.70
CA ARG A 624 -20.44 -7.31 17.06
C ARG A 624 -19.72 -8.65 17.21
N LEU A 625 -18.39 -8.64 17.09
CA LEU A 625 -17.56 -9.81 17.36
C LEU A 625 -17.64 -10.16 18.86
N CYS A 626 -17.49 -9.18 19.75
CA CYS A 626 -17.56 -9.38 21.19
C CYS A 626 -18.90 -10.00 21.64
N LEU A 627 -20.02 -9.52 21.11
CA LEU A 627 -21.36 -10.04 21.42
C LEU A 627 -21.57 -11.47 20.89
N SER A 628 -21.00 -11.80 19.73
CA SER A 628 -21.09 -13.17 19.17
C SER A 628 -20.08 -14.15 19.77
N ARG A 629 -19.02 -13.64 20.41
CA ARG A 629 -17.95 -14.42 21.06
C ARG A 629 -17.77 -14.01 22.53
N PRO A 630 -18.71 -14.39 23.43
CA PRO A 630 -18.58 -14.12 24.86
C PRO A 630 -17.30 -14.72 25.49
N ASP A 631 -16.74 -15.77 24.89
CA ASP A 631 -15.46 -16.38 25.28
C ASP A 631 -14.27 -15.43 25.14
N LEU A 632 -14.34 -14.43 24.24
CA LEU A 632 -13.34 -13.36 24.12
C LEU A 632 -13.72 -12.15 25.00
N PHE A 633 -15.01 -11.84 25.07
CA PHE A 633 -15.49 -10.60 25.66
C PHE A 633 -15.49 -10.62 27.21
N MET A 634 -15.99 -11.71 27.81
CA MET A 634 -16.11 -11.82 29.26
C MET A 634 -14.77 -11.79 30.00
N PRO A 635 -13.71 -12.51 29.54
CA PRO A 635 -12.38 -12.38 30.14
C PRO A 635 -11.85 -10.95 30.09
N GLN A 636 -12.05 -10.24 28.99
CA GLN A 636 -11.62 -8.85 28.86
C GLN A 636 -12.35 -7.93 29.86
N LEU A 637 -13.68 -8.03 29.94
CA LEU A 637 -14.47 -7.22 30.86
C LEU A 637 -14.10 -7.49 32.33
N ARG A 638 -13.94 -8.75 32.73
CA ARG A 638 -13.51 -9.10 34.09
C ARG A 638 -12.12 -8.57 34.40
N ALA A 639 -11.17 -8.68 33.46
CA ALA A 639 -9.84 -8.12 33.61
C ALA A 639 -9.88 -6.59 33.83
N ILE A 640 -10.72 -5.88 33.06
CA ILE A 640 -10.95 -4.44 33.23
C ILE A 640 -11.50 -4.11 34.63
N TYR A 641 -12.52 -4.83 35.10
CA TYR A 641 -13.10 -4.62 36.43
C TYR A 641 -12.18 -5.02 37.59
N ARG A 642 -11.31 -6.01 37.38
CA ARG A 642 -10.25 -6.32 38.34
C ARG A 642 -9.25 -5.15 38.43
N ALA A 643 -8.85 -4.59 37.28
CA ALA A 643 -7.93 -3.47 37.23
C ALA A 643 -8.55 -2.17 37.77
N SER A 644 -9.87 -1.96 37.64
CA SER A 644 -10.55 -0.75 38.12
C SER A 644 -10.53 -0.62 39.65
N LYS A 645 -10.26 -1.71 40.39
CA LYS A 645 -10.00 -1.66 41.83
C LYS A 645 -8.70 -0.94 42.20
N HIS A 646 -7.84 -0.66 41.22
CA HIS A 646 -6.53 -0.03 41.42
C HIS A 646 -6.44 1.42 40.94
N GLY A 647 -7.48 1.95 40.27
CA GLY A 647 -7.51 3.34 39.81
C GLY A 647 -8.66 3.65 38.86
N HIS A 648 -8.61 4.83 38.23
CA HIS A 648 -9.74 5.38 37.49
C HIS A 648 -9.79 4.82 36.06
N ILE A 649 -10.68 3.84 35.83
CA ILE A 649 -10.92 3.25 34.52
C ILE A 649 -12.32 3.61 34.00
N LYS A 650 -12.43 3.84 32.69
CA LYS A 650 -13.69 3.90 31.94
C LYS A 650 -13.69 2.82 30.85
N ILE A 651 -14.87 2.32 30.49
CA ILE A 651 -15.03 1.33 29.42
C ILE A 651 -15.61 2.01 28.19
N MET A 652 -15.07 1.70 27.01
CA MET A 652 -15.58 2.20 25.73
C MET A 652 -15.80 1.06 24.73
N PHE A 653 -17.00 1.00 24.15
CA PHE A 653 -17.34 -0.02 23.14
C PHE A 653 -17.18 0.52 21.70
N PRO A 654 -16.42 -0.17 20.84
CA PRO A 654 -16.23 0.19 19.42
C PRO A 654 -17.33 -0.37 18.51
N MET A 655 -17.51 0.23 17.34
CA MET A 655 -18.37 -0.24 16.25
C MET A 655 -19.85 -0.43 16.62
N VAL A 656 -20.30 0.27 17.66
CA VAL A 656 -21.71 0.30 18.06
C VAL A 656 -22.52 0.99 16.98
N SER A 657 -23.53 0.31 16.46
CA SER A 657 -24.37 0.82 15.37
C SER A 657 -25.81 1.09 15.78
N THR A 658 -26.30 0.41 16.81
CA THR A 658 -27.67 0.53 17.31
C THR A 658 -27.70 0.72 18.83
N VAL A 659 -28.87 1.08 19.37
CA VAL A 659 -29.06 1.18 20.83
C VAL A 659 -28.99 -0.21 21.46
N GLU A 660 -29.49 -1.23 20.76
CA GLU A 660 -29.45 -2.63 21.20
C GLU A 660 -28.03 -3.16 21.31
N ASP A 661 -27.13 -2.81 20.38
CA ASP A 661 -25.71 -3.17 20.46
C ASP A 661 -25.09 -2.66 21.77
N PHE A 662 -25.38 -1.39 22.11
CA PHE A 662 -24.84 -0.76 23.31
C PHE A 662 -25.41 -1.36 24.59
N MET A 663 -26.73 -1.52 24.67
CA MET A 663 -27.39 -2.13 25.83
C MET A 663 -26.90 -3.56 26.08
N ALA A 664 -26.76 -4.36 25.03
CA ALA A 664 -26.23 -5.72 25.16
C ALA A 664 -24.78 -5.71 25.71
N ALA A 665 -23.93 -4.79 25.24
CA ALA A 665 -22.57 -4.64 25.76
C ALA A 665 -22.56 -4.21 27.24
N GLN A 666 -23.46 -3.31 27.65
CA GLN A 666 -23.64 -2.91 29.05
C GLN A 666 -24.08 -4.09 29.92
N ASP A 667 -24.99 -4.93 29.44
CA ASP A 667 -25.43 -6.14 30.16
C ASP A 667 -24.25 -7.10 30.43
N PHE A 668 -23.40 -7.34 29.42
CA PHE A 668 -22.17 -8.13 29.60
C PHE A 668 -21.20 -7.50 30.59
N ALA A 669 -21.01 -6.18 30.53
CA ALA A 669 -20.16 -5.48 31.48
C ALA A 669 -20.71 -5.57 32.91
N GLU A 670 -22.02 -5.43 33.10
CA GLU A 670 -22.66 -5.56 34.41
C GLU A 670 -22.56 -7.00 34.95
N MET A 671 -22.72 -8.01 34.10
CA MET A 671 -22.47 -9.42 34.48
C MET A 671 -21.02 -9.61 34.97
N ALA A 672 -20.03 -9.15 34.21
CA ALA A 672 -18.62 -9.24 34.59
C ALA A 672 -18.32 -8.47 35.89
N ARG A 673 -18.92 -7.30 36.08
CA ARG A 673 -18.79 -6.49 37.31
C ARG A 673 -19.27 -7.25 38.53
N GLN A 674 -20.44 -7.89 38.43
CA GLN A 674 -21.04 -8.68 39.50
C GLN A 674 -20.19 -9.92 39.81
N GLU A 675 -19.67 -10.61 38.81
CA GLU A 675 -18.75 -11.75 38.98
C GLU A 675 -17.46 -11.36 39.73
N VAL A 676 -16.89 -10.19 39.43
CA VAL A 676 -15.66 -9.68 40.06
C VAL A 676 -15.91 -9.01 41.41
N GLY A 677 -17.14 -8.58 41.68
CA GLY A 677 -17.47 -7.74 42.85
C GLY A 677 -16.73 -6.41 42.83
N ALA A 678 -16.83 -5.67 41.71
CA ALA A 678 -16.23 -4.34 41.54
C ALA A 678 -17.30 -3.23 41.59
N GLU A 679 -16.87 -1.99 41.87
CA GLU A 679 -17.75 -0.82 41.77
C GLU A 679 -18.10 -0.52 40.30
N PRO A 680 -19.26 0.13 40.02
CA PRO A 680 -19.58 0.62 38.69
C PRO A 680 -18.53 1.58 38.15
N VAL A 681 -18.31 1.54 36.83
CA VAL A 681 -17.40 2.44 36.10
C VAL A 681 -18.18 3.15 34.99
N GLU A 682 -17.72 4.33 34.56
CA GLU A 682 -18.32 5.03 33.42
C GLU A 682 -18.23 4.17 32.15
N MET A 683 -19.34 4.04 31.44
CA MET A 683 -19.44 3.31 30.18
C MET A 683 -19.80 4.26 29.04
N GLY A 684 -18.91 4.35 28.07
CA GLY A 684 -19.11 5.12 26.85
C GLY A 684 -19.05 4.26 25.60
N MET A 685 -19.20 4.91 24.46
CA MET A 685 -19.10 4.27 23.16
C MET A 685 -18.31 5.12 22.18
N MET A 686 -17.70 4.43 21.23
CA MET A 686 -17.10 5.09 20.09
C MET A 686 -18.20 5.46 19.08
N ILE A 687 -18.31 6.74 18.75
CA ILE A 687 -19.17 7.23 17.67
C ILE A 687 -18.35 7.24 16.39
N GLU A 688 -18.44 6.13 15.66
CA GLU A 688 -17.71 5.93 14.40
C GLU A 688 -18.57 5.40 13.26
N VAL A 689 -19.80 4.96 13.56
CA VAL A 689 -20.76 4.51 12.54
C VAL A 689 -21.79 5.62 12.30
N PRO A 690 -22.13 5.97 11.04
CA PRO A 690 -23.10 7.02 10.75
C PRO A 690 -24.48 6.80 11.40
N SER A 691 -24.93 5.55 11.54
CA SER A 691 -26.18 5.24 12.25
C SER A 691 -26.15 5.66 13.71
N ALA A 692 -25.01 5.53 14.40
CA ALA A 692 -24.84 5.97 15.77
C ALA A 692 -24.86 7.50 15.89
N VAL A 693 -24.39 8.24 14.88
CA VAL A 693 -24.52 9.70 14.83
C VAL A 693 -25.98 10.11 14.70
N VAL A 694 -26.73 9.45 13.82
CA VAL A 694 -28.16 9.72 13.62
C VAL A 694 -28.96 9.41 14.90
N MET A 695 -28.60 8.34 15.60
CA MET A 695 -29.23 7.89 16.86
C MET A 695 -28.55 8.46 18.11
N ALA A 696 -27.70 9.48 17.99
CA ALA A 696 -26.86 9.96 19.10
C ALA A 696 -27.70 10.45 20.30
N ARG A 697 -28.92 10.95 20.06
CA ARG A 697 -29.81 11.43 21.12
C ARG A 697 -30.33 10.29 21.99
N GLU A 698 -30.72 9.18 21.39
CA GLU A 698 -31.18 7.99 22.07
C GLU A 698 -30.02 7.30 22.79
N LEU A 699 -28.87 7.19 22.12
CA LEU A 699 -27.66 6.61 22.70
C LEU A 699 -27.14 7.42 23.90
N ALA A 700 -27.26 8.75 23.88
CA ALA A 700 -26.79 9.62 24.97
C ALA A 700 -27.62 9.45 26.27
N GLN A 701 -28.81 8.86 26.19
CA GLN A 701 -29.60 8.52 27.37
C GLN A 701 -29.05 7.29 28.10
N GLN A 702 -28.30 6.43 27.40
CA GLN A 702 -27.74 5.19 27.95
C GLN A 702 -26.26 5.31 28.28
N ALA A 703 -25.49 6.06 27.48
CA ALA A 703 -24.06 6.21 27.64
C ALA A 703 -23.67 7.30 28.65
N ASP A 704 -22.55 7.14 29.33
CA ASP A 704 -21.95 8.17 30.19
C ASP A 704 -21.16 9.20 29.40
N PHE A 705 -20.61 8.80 28.25
CA PHE A 705 -19.85 9.65 27.35
C PHE A 705 -19.77 9.09 25.94
N PHE A 706 -19.38 9.95 25.00
CA PHE A 706 -19.01 9.55 23.65
C PHE A 706 -17.54 9.86 23.37
N SER A 707 -16.90 9.03 22.54
CA SER A 707 -15.63 9.37 21.90
C SER A 707 -15.76 9.18 20.39
N ILE A 708 -15.47 10.20 19.60
CA ILE A 708 -15.62 10.09 18.15
C ILE A 708 -14.36 9.48 17.54
N GLY A 709 -14.52 8.34 16.88
CA GLY A 709 -13.47 7.68 16.09
C GLY A 709 -13.44 8.26 14.68
N THR A 710 -12.80 9.42 14.48
CA THR A 710 -12.88 10.13 13.19
C THR A 710 -12.31 9.34 12.01
N ASN A 711 -11.41 8.38 12.24
CA ASN A 711 -10.84 7.58 11.16
C ASN A 711 -11.91 6.70 10.49
N ASP A 712 -12.64 5.91 11.28
CA ASP A 712 -13.69 5.02 10.79
C ASP A 712 -14.96 5.82 10.43
N LEU A 713 -15.29 6.89 11.18
CA LEU A 713 -16.38 7.80 10.81
C LEU A 713 -16.17 8.41 9.42
N THR A 714 -14.96 8.89 9.11
CA THR A 714 -14.63 9.45 7.80
C THR A 714 -14.80 8.41 6.70
N GLN A 715 -14.29 7.20 6.93
CA GLN A 715 -14.41 6.10 5.99
C GLN A 715 -15.87 5.77 5.65
N TYR A 716 -16.74 5.65 6.66
CA TYR A 716 -18.15 5.28 6.42
C TYR A 716 -19.00 6.45 5.91
N VAL A 717 -18.74 7.69 6.35
CA VAL A 717 -19.48 8.87 5.87
C VAL A 717 -19.14 9.17 4.41
N LEU A 718 -17.87 9.02 4.02
CA LEU A 718 -17.42 9.27 2.65
C LEU A 718 -17.49 8.04 1.75
N ALA A 719 -17.71 6.86 2.32
CA ALA A 719 -17.59 5.56 1.65
C ALA A 719 -16.22 5.40 0.94
N MET A 720 -15.16 5.82 1.61
CA MET A 720 -13.78 5.79 1.10
C MET A 720 -12.90 4.97 2.04
N ASP A 721 -12.44 3.83 1.57
CA ASP A 721 -11.52 2.97 2.32
C ASP A 721 -10.15 3.66 2.47
N ARG A 722 -9.69 3.79 3.71
CA ARG A 722 -8.40 4.41 4.05
C ARG A 722 -7.18 3.58 3.61
N VAL A 723 -7.33 2.28 3.34
CA VAL A 723 -6.25 1.45 2.79
C VAL A 723 -6.25 1.43 1.27
N HIS A 724 -7.27 1.99 0.62
CA HIS A 724 -7.36 1.99 -0.83
C HIS A 724 -6.39 3.03 -1.45
N PRO A 725 -5.44 2.63 -2.31
CA PRO A 725 -4.35 3.49 -2.78
C PRO A 725 -4.79 4.83 -3.40
N MET A 726 -5.90 4.82 -4.14
CA MET A 726 -6.43 6.03 -4.80
C MET A 726 -7.35 6.88 -3.91
N LEU A 727 -8.08 6.26 -2.97
CA LEU A 727 -9.14 6.93 -2.21
C LEU A 727 -8.64 7.47 -0.88
N ALA A 728 -7.59 6.86 -0.31
CA ALA A 728 -7.00 7.27 0.95
C ALA A 728 -6.64 8.77 0.98
N ARG A 729 -6.12 9.31 -0.14
CA ARG A 729 -5.77 10.75 -0.25
C ARG A 729 -6.98 11.69 -0.20
N ARG A 730 -8.18 11.18 -0.49
CA ARG A 730 -9.44 11.95 -0.50
C ARG A 730 -10.22 11.82 0.81
N ALA A 731 -9.87 10.86 1.65
CA ALA A 731 -10.51 10.61 2.94
C ALA A 731 -9.97 11.56 4.03
N ASP A 732 -10.35 12.84 3.96
CA ASP A 732 -9.97 13.85 4.95
C ASP A 732 -11.03 13.96 6.08
N GLY A 733 -10.59 13.80 7.33
CA GLY A 733 -11.47 13.94 8.50
C GLY A 733 -12.00 15.35 8.77
N LEU A 734 -11.46 16.38 8.11
CA LEU A 734 -12.00 17.74 8.11
C LEU A 734 -13.04 17.97 7.01
N HIS A 735 -13.44 16.94 6.27
CA HIS A 735 -14.51 17.09 5.29
C HIS A 735 -15.80 17.62 5.96
N PRO A 736 -16.49 18.62 5.39
CA PRO A 736 -17.68 19.23 6.00
C PRO A 736 -18.79 18.23 6.38
N ALA A 737 -18.97 17.16 5.61
CA ALA A 737 -19.89 16.08 5.97
C ALA A 737 -19.53 15.40 7.30
N VAL A 738 -18.24 15.14 7.54
CA VAL A 738 -17.75 14.53 8.80
C VAL A 738 -17.88 15.53 9.95
N LEU A 739 -17.53 16.81 9.73
CA LEU A 739 -17.69 17.86 10.74
C LEU A 739 -19.15 18.07 11.16
N ARG A 740 -20.11 17.98 10.22
CA ARG A 740 -21.54 18.05 10.54
C ARG A 740 -22.00 16.85 11.36
N MET A 741 -21.46 15.66 11.09
CA MET A 741 -21.72 14.47 11.91
C MET A 741 -21.20 14.66 13.35
N ILE A 742 -19.98 15.21 13.50
CA ILE A 742 -19.40 15.56 14.80
C ILE A 742 -20.29 16.57 15.54
N ASP A 743 -20.67 17.68 14.87
CA ASP A 743 -21.54 18.72 15.42
C ASP A 743 -22.89 18.16 15.91
N GLN A 744 -23.50 17.26 15.13
CA GLN A 744 -24.73 16.58 15.50
C GLN A 744 -24.54 15.72 16.76
N THR A 745 -23.48 14.93 16.84
CA THR A 745 -23.16 14.11 18.02
C THR A 745 -22.93 14.98 19.26
N VAL A 746 -22.18 16.06 19.14
CA VAL A 746 -21.89 16.98 20.26
C VAL A 746 -23.16 17.66 20.76
N LYS A 747 -24.03 18.12 19.87
CA LYS A 747 -25.34 18.68 20.25
C LYS A 747 -26.20 17.67 21.00
N ALA A 748 -26.31 16.44 20.48
CA ALA A 748 -27.09 15.39 21.12
C ALA A 748 -26.57 15.03 22.52
N ALA A 749 -25.25 14.92 22.68
CA ALA A 749 -24.63 14.66 23.98
C ALA A 749 -24.85 15.82 24.97
N ASN A 750 -24.65 17.06 24.53
CA ASN A 750 -24.86 18.25 25.36
C ASN A 750 -26.32 18.38 25.83
N GLU A 751 -27.29 18.07 24.97
CA GLU A 751 -28.72 18.05 25.34
C GLU A 751 -29.02 17.02 26.45
N ALA A 752 -28.27 15.91 26.48
CA ALA A 752 -28.37 14.87 27.51
C ALA A 752 -27.44 15.11 28.72
N GLY A 753 -26.67 16.20 28.75
CA GLY A 753 -25.69 16.50 29.80
C GLY A 753 -24.47 15.56 29.80
N LYS A 754 -24.16 14.94 28.66
CA LYS A 754 -23.02 14.05 28.46
C LYS A 754 -21.88 14.78 27.75
N TRP A 755 -20.65 14.34 27.98
CA TRP A 755 -19.46 14.93 27.35
C TRP A 755 -19.01 14.12 26.12
N VAL A 756 -18.27 14.79 25.23
CA VAL A 756 -17.77 14.19 23.98
C VAL A 756 -16.27 14.39 23.86
N GLY A 757 -15.56 13.28 23.70
CA GLY A 757 -14.16 13.24 23.29
C GLY A 757 -13.97 12.92 21.82
N VAL A 758 -12.74 13.05 21.32
CA VAL A 758 -12.34 12.63 19.97
C VAL A 758 -10.98 11.93 20.05
N CYS A 759 -10.87 10.72 19.49
CA CYS A 759 -9.65 9.90 19.55
C CYS A 759 -9.05 9.53 18.17
N GLY A 760 -9.68 9.97 17.08
CA GLY A 760 -9.13 9.81 15.73
C GLY A 760 -8.12 10.91 15.36
N GLY A 761 -7.43 10.75 14.22
CA GLY A 761 -6.24 11.53 13.88
C GLY A 761 -6.44 13.06 13.84
N VAL A 762 -7.67 13.51 13.56
CA VAL A 762 -8.06 14.93 13.56
C VAL A 762 -7.82 15.62 14.91
N ALA A 763 -7.83 14.90 16.04
CA ALA A 763 -7.56 15.47 17.36
C ALA A 763 -6.10 15.95 17.51
N GLY A 764 -5.15 15.32 16.81
CA GLY A 764 -3.73 15.69 16.82
C GLY A 764 -3.35 16.76 15.78
N ASP A 765 -4.29 17.18 14.93
CA ASP A 765 -4.10 18.24 13.95
C ASP A 765 -4.40 19.62 14.58
N PRO A 766 -3.47 20.61 14.53
CA PRO A 766 -3.70 21.93 15.11
C PRO A 766 -4.98 22.63 14.65
N LYS A 767 -5.36 22.51 13.37
CA LYS A 767 -6.61 23.11 12.86
C LYS A 767 -7.81 22.29 13.29
N GLY A 768 -7.71 20.97 13.19
CA GLY A 768 -8.73 20.03 13.64
C GLY A 768 -9.07 20.22 15.11
N ALA A 769 -8.07 20.25 15.99
CA ALA A 769 -8.25 20.49 17.43
C ALA A 769 -9.05 21.78 17.72
N ILE A 770 -8.71 22.90 17.07
CA ILE A 770 -9.43 24.17 17.26
C ILE A 770 -10.88 24.06 16.77
N ILE A 771 -11.11 23.45 15.60
CA ILE A 771 -12.46 23.24 15.06
C ILE A 771 -13.28 22.36 16.01
N LEU A 772 -12.72 21.23 16.47
CA LEU A 772 -13.39 20.29 17.37
C LEU A 772 -13.77 20.96 18.70
N VAL A 773 -12.85 21.71 19.31
CA VAL A 773 -13.15 22.50 20.53
C VAL A 773 -14.22 23.55 20.25
N GLY A 774 -14.18 24.20 19.08
CA GLY A 774 -15.21 25.12 18.63
C GLY A 774 -16.59 24.49 18.42
N LEU A 775 -16.64 23.20 18.08
CA LEU A 775 -17.89 22.42 18.01
C LEU A 775 -18.40 22.00 19.40
N GLY A 776 -17.57 22.09 20.43
CA GLY A 776 -17.92 21.75 21.82
C GLY A 776 -17.35 20.42 22.32
N VAL A 777 -16.35 19.86 21.64
CA VAL A 777 -15.59 18.71 22.14
C VAL A 777 -14.76 19.14 23.36
N THR A 778 -14.82 18.35 24.43
CA THR A 778 -14.19 18.65 25.72
C THR A 778 -12.95 17.82 26.03
N GLU A 779 -12.74 16.71 25.30
CA GLU A 779 -11.56 15.84 25.41
C GLU A 779 -10.95 15.55 24.03
N LEU A 780 -9.64 15.72 23.88
CA LEU A 780 -8.89 15.37 22.67
C LEU A 780 -7.84 14.32 23.00
N SER A 781 -7.99 13.14 22.41
CA SER A 781 -7.06 12.01 22.54
C SER A 781 -6.23 11.85 21.27
N MET A 782 -4.91 11.89 21.40
CA MET A 782 -3.97 11.95 20.27
C MET A 782 -2.67 11.19 20.53
N SER A 783 -1.81 11.08 19.51
CA SER A 783 -0.47 10.54 19.68
C SER A 783 0.37 11.37 20.65
N ILE A 784 1.17 10.69 21.48
CA ILE A 784 2.01 11.30 22.53
C ILE A 784 2.81 12.52 22.06
N PRO A 785 3.49 12.51 20.89
CA PRO A 785 4.29 13.66 20.44
C PRO A 785 3.48 14.95 20.21
N SER A 786 2.18 14.84 19.96
CA SER A 786 1.31 15.99 19.63
C SER A 786 0.80 16.73 20.88
N ILE A 787 0.87 16.12 22.07
CA ILE A 787 0.23 16.63 23.30
C ILE A 787 0.70 18.04 23.63
N ALA A 788 2.02 18.27 23.71
CA ALA A 788 2.59 19.56 24.10
C ALA A 788 2.21 20.68 23.11
N ALA A 789 2.31 20.38 21.80
CA ALA A 789 2.00 21.32 20.74
C ALA A 789 0.51 21.73 20.74
N ILE A 790 -0.40 20.77 20.85
CA ILE A 790 -1.84 21.05 20.86
C ILE A 790 -2.24 21.83 22.12
N LYS A 791 -1.70 21.47 23.30
CA LYS A 791 -1.90 22.25 24.54
C LYS A 791 -1.48 23.71 24.36
N ALA A 792 -0.27 23.94 23.86
CA ALA A 792 0.24 25.28 23.64
C ALA A 792 -0.55 26.06 22.60
N LYS A 793 -1.08 25.38 21.57
CA LYS A 793 -1.92 26.02 20.55
C LYS A 793 -3.27 26.44 21.10
N LEU A 794 -3.96 25.57 21.85
CA LEU A 794 -5.26 25.87 22.44
C LEU A 794 -5.17 27.02 23.46
N ARG A 795 -4.07 27.13 24.20
CA ARG A 795 -3.80 28.28 25.09
C ARG A 795 -3.69 29.63 24.38
N LYS A 796 -3.58 29.67 23.05
CA LYS A 796 -3.49 30.90 22.25
C LYS A 796 -4.81 31.31 21.59
N VAL A 797 -5.83 30.45 21.62
CA VAL A 797 -7.10 30.67 20.89
C VAL A 797 -8.26 30.68 21.87
N THR A 798 -9.07 31.72 21.85
CA THR A 798 -10.29 31.78 22.68
C THR A 798 -11.35 30.84 22.15
N LEU A 799 -12.19 30.28 23.03
CA LEU A 799 -13.32 29.45 22.65
C LEU A 799 -14.22 30.19 21.66
N LYS A 800 -14.47 31.48 21.87
CA LYS A 800 -15.28 32.30 20.94
C LYS A 800 -14.72 32.30 19.50
N LYS A 801 -13.40 32.37 19.34
CA LYS A 801 -12.72 32.31 18.04
C LYS A 801 -12.80 30.90 17.43
N ALA A 802 -12.58 29.88 18.25
CA ALA A 802 -12.72 28.48 17.84
C ALA A 802 -14.14 28.18 17.33
N GLN A 803 -15.18 28.63 18.03
CA GLN A 803 -16.58 28.51 17.62
C GLN A 803 -16.87 29.22 16.30
N ALA A 804 -16.29 30.40 16.07
CA ALA A 804 -16.45 31.11 14.81
C ALA A 804 -15.80 30.33 13.64
N LEU A 805 -14.59 29.81 13.83
CA LEU A 805 -13.91 28.96 12.85
C LEU A 805 -14.70 27.69 12.56
N ALA A 806 -15.22 27.03 13.60
CA ALA A 806 -16.02 25.81 13.45
C ALA A 806 -17.28 26.05 12.61
N ARG A 807 -18.00 27.17 12.83
CA ARG A 807 -19.16 27.54 12.00
C ARG A 807 -18.78 27.74 10.54
N GLN A 808 -17.69 28.45 10.27
CA GLN A 808 -17.18 28.62 8.90
C GLN A 808 -16.80 27.27 8.26
N ALA A 809 -16.19 26.37 9.02
CA ALA A 809 -15.82 25.04 8.54
C ALA A 809 -17.05 24.18 8.18
N LEU A 810 -18.15 24.27 8.95
CA LEU A 810 -19.40 23.59 8.65
C LEU A 810 -20.07 24.08 7.35
N ASP A 811 -19.88 25.37 7.02
CA ASP A 811 -20.44 26.02 5.84
C ASP A 811 -19.58 25.84 4.56
N CYS A 812 -18.37 25.30 4.69
CA CYS A 812 -17.49 25.05 3.56
C CYS A 812 -18.05 23.97 2.61
N PRO A 813 -17.76 24.05 1.29
CA PRO A 813 -18.25 23.07 0.32
C PRO A 813 -17.47 21.75 0.31
N ASN A 814 -16.19 21.76 0.72
CA ASN A 814 -15.30 20.59 0.67
C ASN A 814 -14.15 20.70 1.70
N ALA A 815 -13.38 19.62 1.85
CA ALA A 815 -12.27 19.56 2.80
C ALA A 815 -11.17 20.60 2.51
N ALA A 816 -10.82 20.82 1.24
CA ALA A 816 -9.79 21.80 0.85
C ALA A 816 -10.17 23.23 1.31
N ALA A 817 -11.45 23.62 1.15
CA ALA A 817 -11.94 24.91 1.64
C ALA A 817 -11.83 25.03 3.17
N VAL A 818 -12.12 23.96 3.93
CA VAL A 818 -11.91 23.95 5.39
C VAL A 818 -10.42 24.09 5.73
N ARG A 819 -9.56 23.34 5.02
CA ARG A 819 -8.10 23.40 5.16
C ARG A 819 -7.53 24.78 4.82
N ASN A 820 -8.21 25.57 4.00
CA ASN A 820 -7.79 26.93 3.64
C ASN A 820 -8.29 28.03 4.62
N LEU A 821 -9.16 27.71 5.58
CA LEU A 821 -9.62 28.69 6.57
C LEU A 821 -8.45 29.16 7.46
N PRO A 822 -8.27 30.46 7.72
CA PRO A 822 -7.19 30.94 8.56
C PRO A 822 -7.38 30.50 10.01
N ILE A 823 -6.28 30.09 10.67
CA ILE A 823 -6.29 29.81 12.11
C ILE A 823 -6.32 31.16 12.86
N PRO A 824 -7.26 31.36 13.81
CA PRO A 824 -7.50 32.66 14.44
C PRO A 824 -6.53 33.06 15.57
#